data_AF-A0A6C0D5L8-F1
#
_entry.id   AF-A0A6C0D5L8-F1
#
_cell.length_a   1.000
_cell.length_b   1.000
_cell.length_c   1.000
_cell.angle_alpha   90.00
_cell.angle_beta   90.00
_cell.angle_gamma   90.00
#
_symmetry.space_group_name_H-M   'P 1'
#
loop_
_entity.id
_entity.type
_entity.pdbx_description
1 polymer ?
#
loop_
_entity_poly.entity_id
_entity_poly.type
_entity_poly.pdbx_seq_one_letter_code
_entity_poly.pdbx_strand_id
1 'polypeptide(L)'
;MNKERKEYGKNRNIETKTIRQKKEEFETIVRHYLESNPYIQTNRKSSELEIRFGTNTRLSRPISKINYDNVIKQLYSCGFKINNQDGLQILRINTEYTDSRTGQTKISNIRAEIMGSDLIQEYCRTNSIEHLMNLPSNTHNKLKFTQKTTAQDKSGVNIQRLDMDDFNFRVSYQTEQDYNMKAPFVQNIISKWNDSKKLFRCMNRVRFYHPDLPIFADLSIVKSSRKSNYVAIPQYTIQDAGVFDNVEQYEIELEVDNKRVGPTATVFNTVESVMVALRKSIRTVLSGLQETKYPIAYSEREIILQSYMRLIHMKNEDEDSDDEEEKPEEDKEKEKEDKESKNKYRRILPKDFIGPASFTLQLENIVEVDETTSTNVPNIRRNYAVTEKADGERKLLYISETGKIYLIDTNMNVQFTGARTSEKTIFQSLLDGEYIKLNKEGQYMHRYMAFDIYYVNKKSVREFIFLSNDEDVPVSKQRLHLLQEFTSFIKPISVLEEKGEVESKQPKHLTEFKVQCKNFYFEPSIFQSCARVLSYTKDSVYEYNIDGLIFTPTNLAVGAIKVGDKAGPLYKSTWAASFKWKPPSYNTIDFLVSVKKDKNGKDEIHHIFQESRNMDGQQDVEQYKTLILMCGFDERKHGFINPFQDILNDKLPEPSDLDNDQTYKPVPFQPTEPSDSNACFCNIRLQGPKLAMMTEEEQYFEEDMIVEFSYDPLKEEGWKWTPLRVRYDKTAELIAGLHNYGNAYHVANNNWQSIHKPITEDMLKTGEGIPTDIVGDNGDSEVYYIRSNETNTRGLRDFHNLYVKKNLIMAVSRRNDTLIDYAVGKGGDLSKWIAGKLSFVFGIDVSKDNIHNQVDGACTRFLKARRKFPDMPRALFVVGNSGLNIRTGQALATEKDKDVTQAVFGQGPKDATRLGAGVYKQYGVAENGFQISSCQFAMHYFFENSTTLHQFLRNLTECTRINGYFIATCYDGQTVFNVLNDKEKGDSLTIMKDGRKMYEITKSYDQTGFPQDEMSLGYAIDVYQESIGKVFREYLVNFEYFKKIMFDYGFVPVSKEEARHMNMPDGTGLFGELYTFMLNELKRNPKKREDYGTAMNMSDEERRISFMNRYFIFKKMREVDAKRLDEIIGKRVELVDKVGQEALESEAKVTEQTVVPTKKPKLKLKVVAKEEQPAQEVAETVEVITAPKKIKRKLKLVQFDAPSETE
;
A
#
# COMPACT_ATOMS: atom_id res chain seq x y z
N MET A 1 -1.73 13.17 40.68
CA MET A 1 -1.51 14.51 40.08
C MET A 1 -2.63 15.03 39.18
N ASN A 2 -3.69 14.26 38.83
CA ASN A 2 -4.82 14.75 38.03
C ASN A 2 -5.98 15.38 38.83
N LYS A 3 -5.89 15.48 40.16
CA LYS A 3 -6.92 16.12 41.02
C LYS A 3 -6.67 17.61 41.30
N GLU A 4 -5.42 18.07 41.34
CA GLU A 4 -5.09 19.49 41.60
C GLU A 4 -5.29 20.43 40.40
N ARG A 5 -5.50 19.90 39.18
CA ARG A 5 -5.81 20.73 37.99
C ARG A 5 -7.28 21.17 37.90
N LYS A 6 -8.17 20.66 38.75
CA LYS A 6 -9.61 21.02 38.73
C LYS A 6 -9.97 22.24 39.59
N GLU A 7 -9.10 22.71 40.48
CA GLU A 7 -9.46 23.80 41.41
C GLU A 7 -9.04 25.21 40.97
N TYR A 8 -8.11 25.36 40.02
CA TYR A 8 -7.68 26.70 39.56
C TYR A 8 -8.52 27.31 38.41
N GLY A 9 -9.61 26.65 37.99
CA GLY A 9 -10.49 27.11 36.90
C GLY A 9 -11.74 27.89 37.34
N LYS A 10 -12.03 27.97 38.64
CA LYS A 10 -13.17 28.73 39.18
C LYS A 10 -12.71 30.12 39.64
N ASN A 11 -12.52 31.03 38.70
CA ASN A 11 -12.76 32.48 38.88
C ASN A 11 -12.24 33.25 37.66
N ARG A 12 -13.12 33.41 36.66
CA ARG A 12 -13.25 34.60 35.79
C ARG A 12 -14.43 34.30 34.84
N ASN A 13 -15.63 34.67 35.26
CA ASN A 13 -16.74 34.89 34.32
C ASN A 13 -16.32 36.06 33.41
N ILE A 14 -15.71 35.73 32.28
CA ILE A 14 -15.55 36.68 31.18
C ILE A 14 -16.85 36.55 30.39
N GLU A 15 -17.73 37.55 30.47
CA GLU A 15 -18.88 37.64 29.57
C GLU A 15 -18.37 37.53 28.12
N THR A 16 -18.76 36.47 27.42
CA THR A 16 -18.46 36.30 26.00
C THR A 16 -19.21 37.37 25.21
N LYS A 17 -18.49 38.39 24.76
CA LYS A 17 -19.01 39.46 23.91
C LYS A 17 -19.69 38.89 22.66
N THR A 18 -20.87 39.41 22.32
CA THR A 18 -21.60 39.06 21.09
C THR A 18 -20.86 39.54 19.83
N ILE A 19 -21.15 38.95 18.67
CA ILE A 19 -20.55 39.35 17.37
C ILE A 19 -20.76 40.85 17.10
N ARG A 20 -21.94 41.38 17.44
CA ARG A 20 -22.25 42.80 17.29
C ARG A 20 -21.33 43.67 18.14
N GLN A 21 -21.15 43.33 19.41
CA GLN A 21 -20.24 44.05 20.31
C GLN A 21 -18.78 43.96 19.82
N LYS A 22 -18.32 42.80 19.35
CA LYS A 22 -16.97 42.65 18.78
C LYS A 22 -16.78 43.50 17.52
N LYS A 23 -17.80 43.63 16.67
CA LYS A 23 -17.78 44.50 15.48
C LYS A 23 -17.68 45.98 15.86
N GLU A 24 -18.46 46.42 16.85
CA GLU A 24 -18.42 47.80 17.36
C GLU A 24 -17.05 48.13 18.00
N GLU A 25 -16.45 47.16 18.70
CA GLU A 25 -15.11 47.28 19.26
C GLU A 25 -14.03 47.35 18.17
N PHE A 26 -14.16 46.56 17.09
CA PHE A 26 -13.26 46.65 15.94
C PHE A 26 -13.30 48.05 15.31
N GLU A 27 -14.50 48.57 15.06
CA GLU A 27 -14.68 49.92 14.53
C GLU A 27 -14.11 50.99 15.48
N THR A 28 -14.18 50.76 16.79
CA THR A 28 -13.60 51.63 17.81
C THR A 28 -12.07 51.61 17.80
N ILE A 29 -11.43 50.45 17.62
CA ILE A 29 -9.97 50.36 17.45
C ILE A 29 -9.52 51.13 16.20
N VAL A 30 -10.22 50.97 15.08
CA VAL A 30 -9.92 51.70 13.84
C VAL A 30 -10.10 53.21 14.01
N ARG A 31 -11.13 53.63 14.76
CA ARG A 31 -11.34 55.04 15.12
C ARG A 31 -10.15 55.59 15.91
N HIS A 32 -9.73 54.93 16.98
CA HIS A 32 -8.57 55.36 17.77
C HIS A 32 -7.28 55.39 16.95
N TYR A 33 -7.10 54.44 16.03
CA TYR A 33 -5.98 54.43 15.11
C TYR A 33 -5.98 55.65 14.18
N LEU A 34 -7.12 55.99 13.55
CA LEU A 34 -7.22 57.19 12.69
C LEU A 34 -7.07 58.50 13.48
N GLU A 35 -7.61 58.56 14.70
CA GLU A 35 -7.46 59.72 15.59
C GLU A 35 -6.00 59.97 16.00
N SER A 36 -5.14 58.94 15.98
CA SER A 36 -3.70 59.08 16.25
C SER A 36 -2.92 59.78 15.13
N ASN A 37 -3.56 60.01 13.98
CA ASN A 37 -2.96 60.54 12.77
C ASN A 37 -1.72 59.73 12.31
N PRO A 38 -1.93 58.49 11.82
CA PRO A 38 -0.88 57.51 11.58
C PRO A 38 0.17 57.95 10.53
N TYR A 39 -0.15 58.95 9.71
CA TYR A 39 0.78 59.57 8.76
C TYR A 39 1.96 60.29 9.45
N ILE A 40 1.72 60.87 10.63
CA ILE A 40 2.71 61.70 11.33
C ILE A 40 3.49 60.86 12.34
N GLN A 41 4.79 60.68 12.13
CA GLN A 41 5.69 60.10 13.13
C GLN A 41 6.02 61.12 14.21
N THR A 42 5.57 60.89 15.44
CA THR A 42 5.89 61.72 16.62
C THR A 42 6.94 61.03 17.48
N ASN A 43 8.07 61.69 17.77
CA ASN A 43 9.18 61.11 18.57
C ASN A 43 9.71 59.74 18.07
N ARG A 44 9.75 59.52 16.75
CA ARG A 44 10.06 58.22 16.11
C ARG A 44 9.10 57.09 16.51
N LYS A 45 7.91 57.44 17.02
CA LYS A 45 6.80 56.50 17.21
C LYS A 45 5.93 56.50 15.98
N SER A 46 5.62 55.31 15.49
CA SER A 46 4.65 55.05 14.43
C SER A 46 3.51 54.20 14.97
N SER A 47 2.28 54.58 14.59
CA SER A 47 1.08 53.78 14.82
C SER A 47 1.06 52.60 13.86
N GLU A 48 0.76 51.40 14.35
CA GLU A 48 0.67 50.16 13.56
C GLU A 48 -0.66 49.48 13.87
N LEU A 49 -1.52 49.35 12.86
CA LEU A 49 -2.76 48.57 12.95
C LEU A 49 -2.60 47.29 12.13
N GLU A 50 -2.55 46.16 12.83
CA GLU A 50 -2.32 44.84 12.25
C GLU A 50 -3.47 43.86 12.53
N ILE A 51 -3.71 42.95 11.59
CA ILE A 51 -4.63 41.83 11.72
C ILE A 51 -3.85 40.54 11.47
N ARG A 52 -3.76 39.68 12.48
CA ARG A 52 -3.04 38.41 12.38
C ARG A 52 -4.01 37.24 12.30
N PHE A 53 -3.81 36.34 11.36
CA PHE A 53 -4.64 35.15 11.17
C PHE A 53 -4.04 33.93 11.89
N GLY A 54 -4.89 32.97 12.27
CA GLY A 54 -4.45 31.70 12.86
C GLY A 54 -3.93 31.82 14.30
N THR A 55 -4.33 32.88 15.03
CA THR A 55 -3.75 33.20 16.35
C THR A 55 -4.19 32.26 17.48
N ASN A 56 -5.33 31.58 17.33
CA ASN A 56 -5.85 30.64 18.31
C ASN A 56 -5.77 29.20 17.77
N THR A 57 -4.73 28.47 18.20
CA THR A 57 -4.48 27.08 17.80
C THR A 57 -5.46 26.07 18.42
N ARG A 58 -6.35 26.51 19.32
CA ARG A 58 -7.41 25.65 19.87
C ARG A 58 -8.62 25.56 18.94
N LEU A 59 -8.86 26.59 18.13
CA LEU A 59 -10.01 26.67 17.22
C LEU A 59 -9.70 26.09 15.83
N SER A 60 -8.45 26.20 15.39
CA SER A 60 -8.01 25.68 14.10
C SER A 60 -6.57 25.19 14.17
N ARG A 61 -6.19 24.32 13.24
CA ARG A 61 -4.80 23.89 13.07
C ARG A 61 -3.93 25.09 12.71
N PRO A 62 -2.62 25.08 13.06
CA PRO A 62 -1.67 26.07 12.57
C PRO A 62 -1.72 26.19 11.04
N ILE A 63 -1.44 27.38 10.51
CA ILE A 63 -1.41 27.62 9.07
C ILE A 63 -0.34 26.71 8.44
N SER A 64 -0.78 25.83 7.55
CA SER A 64 0.11 24.95 6.78
C SER A 64 0.70 25.68 5.57
N LYS A 65 1.75 25.10 4.97
CA LYS A 65 2.30 25.59 3.70
C LYS A 65 1.23 25.66 2.58
N ILE A 66 0.36 24.65 2.50
CA ILE A 66 -0.75 24.64 1.54
C ILE A 66 -1.67 25.85 1.76
N ASN A 67 -2.01 26.15 3.01
CA ASN A 67 -2.83 27.32 3.31
C ASN A 67 -2.11 28.63 2.95
N TYR A 68 -0.82 28.71 3.22
CA TYR A 68 0.03 29.85 2.87
C TYR A 68 0.04 30.08 1.34
N ASP A 69 0.28 29.03 0.55
CA ASP A 69 0.31 29.08 -0.91
C ASP A 69 -1.07 29.39 -1.50
N ASN A 70 -2.15 28.84 -0.92
CA ASN A 70 -3.52 29.15 -1.33
C ASN A 70 -3.87 30.62 -1.10
N VAL A 71 -3.40 31.22 0.01
CA VAL A 71 -3.57 32.66 0.24
C VAL A 71 -2.76 33.49 -0.75
N ILE A 72 -1.53 33.08 -1.11
CA ILE A 72 -0.75 33.74 -2.17
C ILE A 72 -1.51 33.74 -3.50
N LYS A 73 -1.98 32.57 -3.94
CA LYS A 73 -2.77 32.42 -5.17
C LYS A 73 -4.00 33.33 -5.13
N GLN A 74 -4.69 33.36 -3.99
CA GLN A 74 -5.87 34.19 -3.81
C GLN A 74 -5.56 35.70 -3.85
N LEU A 75 -4.44 36.14 -3.26
CA LEU A 75 -3.98 37.53 -3.29
C LEU A 75 -3.68 37.98 -4.73
N TYR A 76 -2.94 37.17 -5.51
CA TYR A 76 -2.71 37.46 -6.92
C TYR A 76 -4.00 37.54 -7.73
N SER A 77 -4.93 36.60 -7.54
CA SER A 77 -6.23 36.61 -8.23
C SER A 77 -7.06 37.86 -7.93
N CYS A 78 -6.81 38.49 -6.77
CA CYS A 78 -7.48 39.71 -6.32
C CYS A 78 -6.68 40.99 -6.63
N GLY A 79 -5.62 40.92 -7.45
CA GLY A 79 -4.88 42.09 -7.95
C GLY A 79 -3.78 42.62 -7.02
N PHE A 80 -3.41 41.89 -5.97
CA PHE A 80 -2.23 42.23 -5.17
C PHE A 80 -0.93 41.99 -5.95
N LYS A 81 0.08 42.81 -5.68
CA LYS A 81 1.40 42.78 -6.33
C LYS A 81 2.50 42.74 -5.27
N ILE A 82 3.70 42.33 -5.69
CA ILE A 82 4.90 42.28 -4.83
C ILE A 82 6.01 43.12 -5.44
N ASN A 83 6.87 43.68 -4.59
CA ASN A 83 8.06 44.42 -5.01
C ASN A 83 9.34 43.58 -4.96
N ASN A 84 9.37 42.56 -4.11
CA ASN A 84 10.52 41.68 -3.91
C ASN A 84 10.03 40.23 -3.81
N GLN A 85 10.37 39.42 -4.81
CA GLN A 85 9.94 38.03 -4.92
C GLN A 85 10.70 37.08 -3.98
N ASP A 86 11.95 37.40 -3.68
CA ASP A 86 12.78 36.59 -2.77
C ASP A 86 12.39 36.79 -1.29
N GLY A 87 11.60 37.84 -1.02
CA GLY A 87 11.24 38.25 0.33
C GLY A 87 12.36 38.98 1.06
N LEU A 88 12.02 39.52 2.23
CA LEU A 88 12.97 40.19 3.12
C LEU A 88 13.33 39.25 4.27
N GLN A 89 14.61 38.85 4.33
CA GLN A 89 15.12 38.08 5.47
C GLN A 89 15.39 38.99 6.66
N ILE A 90 14.79 38.64 7.81
CA ILE A 90 14.85 39.41 9.05
C ILE A 90 15.16 38.44 10.20
N LEU A 91 16.21 38.71 10.98
CA LEU A 91 16.45 38.07 12.26
C LEU A 91 16.07 39.03 13.39
N ARG A 92 15.06 38.64 14.17
CA ARG A 92 14.63 39.34 15.39
C ARG A 92 15.20 38.67 16.62
N ILE A 93 15.77 39.48 17.52
CA ILE A 93 16.42 38.99 18.74
C ILE A 93 15.91 39.77 19.94
N ASN A 94 15.38 39.07 20.94
CA ASN A 94 14.97 39.63 22.22
C ASN A 94 15.92 39.15 23.32
N THR A 95 16.52 40.07 24.06
CA THR A 95 17.42 39.76 25.19
C THR A 95 16.66 39.69 26.50
N GLU A 96 17.16 38.88 27.43
CA GLU A 96 16.71 38.93 28.82
C GLU A 96 17.33 40.12 29.58
N TYR A 97 16.59 40.67 30.53
CA TYR A 97 17.08 41.66 31.48
C TYR A 97 16.56 41.34 32.87
N THR A 98 17.30 41.75 33.89
CA THR A 98 16.85 41.63 35.28
C THR A 98 16.09 42.88 35.65
N ASP A 99 14.80 42.74 35.98
CA ASP A 99 13.95 43.84 36.41
C ASP A 99 14.41 44.32 37.80
N SER A 100 14.97 45.52 37.86
CA SER A 100 15.54 46.09 39.08
C SER A 100 14.54 46.26 40.21
N ARG A 101 13.23 46.30 39.91
CA ARG A 101 12.15 46.42 40.91
C ARG A 101 11.73 45.08 41.48
N THR A 102 11.81 44.00 40.69
CA THR A 102 11.31 42.67 41.11
C THR A 102 12.40 41.62 41.30
N GLY A 103 13.64 41.92 40.89
CA GLY A 103 14.76 40.97 40.90
C GLY A 103 14.60 39.80 39.93
N GLN A 104 13.49 39.74 39.18
CA GLN A 104 13.19 38.65 38.25
C GLN A 104 13.76 38.93 36.87
N THR A 105 14.34 37.91 36.26
CA THR A 105 14.77 37.94 34.86
C THR A 105 13.55 37.86 33.95
N LYS A 106 13.40 38.82 33.03
CA LYS A 106 12.30 38.92 32.07
C LYS A 106 12.86 39.18 30.67
N ILE A 107 12.10 38.80 29.64
CA ILE A 107 12.45 39.14 28.26
C ILE A 107 12.11 40.61 27.98
N SER A 108 13.05 41.32 27.36
CA SER A 108 12.90 42.72 26.97
C SER A 108 11.85 42.90 25.88
N ASN A 109 11.07 43.99 25.97
CA ASN A 109 10.15 44.43 24.91
C ASN A 109 10.86 45.19 23.78
N ILE A 110 12.18 45.40 23.91
CA ILE A 110 13.05 45.98 22.88
C ILE A 110 13.71 44.81 22.15
N ARG A 111 13.55 44.77 20.82
CA ARG A 111 14.13 43.73 19.96
C ARG A 111 15.16 44.33 19.01
N ALA A 112 16.27 43.62 18.81
CA ALA A 112 17.16 43.90 17.68
C ALA A 112 16.57 43.28 16.41
N GLU A 113 16.60 44.02 15.31
CA GLU A 113 16.21 43.55 13.98
C GLU A 113 17.41 43.66 13.04
N ILE A 114 17.83 42.52 12.49
CA ILE A 114 18.92 42.39 11.51
C ILE A 114 18.29 42.01 10.17
N MET A 115 18.48 42.84 9.15
CA MET A 115 17.89 42.66 7.82
C MET A 115 18.96 42.28 6.80
N GLY A 116 18.66 41.30 5.95
CA GLY A 116 19.55 40.83 4.90
C GLY A 116 20.34 39.57 5.27
N SER A 117 20.46 38.65 4.32
CA SER A 117 21.15 37.37 4.50
C SER A 117 22.65 37.55 4.79
N ASP A 118 23.27 38.60 4.26
CA ASP A 118 24.67 38.97 4.49
C ASP A 118 24.96 39.22 5.98
N LEU A 119 24.17 40.08 6.62
CA LEU A 119 24.36 40.42 8.03
C LEU A 119 23.89 39.30 8.96
N ILE A 120 22.84 38.57 8.60
CA ILE A 120 22.36 37.42 9.39
C ILE A 120 23.41 36.31 9.41
N GLN A 121 24.03 35.98 8.27
CA GLN A 121 25.11 34.99 8.22
C GLN A 121 26.29 35.43 9.08
N GLU A 122 26.67 36.70 9.02
CA GLU A 122 27.78 37.22 9.81
C GLU A 122 27.47 37.26 11.31
N TYR A 123 26.21 37.52 11.68
CA TYR A 123 25.74 37.34 13.05
C TYR A 123 25.86 35.88 13.48
N CYS A 124 25.46 34.93 12.64
CA CYS A 124 25.58 33.51 12.97
C CYS A 124 27.03 33.08 13.19
N ARG A 125 28.00 33.68 12.48
CA ARG A 125 29.44 33.40 12.67
C ARG A 125 30.01 33.99 13.95
N THR A 126 29.58 35.20 14.32
CA THR A 126 30.26 36.00 15.35
C THR A 126 29.47 36.14 16.65
N ASN A 127 28.16 35.91 16.62
CA ASN A 127 27.19 36.17 17.68
C ASN A 127 27.28 37.59 18.28
N SER A 128 27.84 38.56 17.55
CA SER A 128 28.16 39.90 18.04
C SER A 128 27.46 40.99 17.22
N ILE A 129 26.64 41.81 17.89
CA ILE A 129 26.07 43.01 17.26
C ILE A 129 27.14 44.07 17.01
N GLU A 130 28.14 44.18 17.89
CA GLU A 130 29.22 45.17 17.76
C GLU A 130 30.06 44.92 16.50
N HIS A 131 30.33 43.65 16.18
CA HIS A 131 31.01 43.28 14.93
C HIS A 131 30.21 43.73 13.70
N LEU A 132 28.89 43.52 13.70
CA LEU A 132 28.03 43.95 12.60
C LEU A 132 28.00 45.47 12.40
N MET A 133 28.17 46.24 13.49
CA MET A 133 28.22 47.70 13.42
C MET A 133 29.41 48.21 12.61
N ASN A 134 30.53 47.49 12.66
CA ASN A 134 31.79 47.89 12.03
C ASN A 134 31.90 47.43 10.56
N LEU A 135 30.90 46.70 10.04
CA LEU A 135 30.90 46.23 8.65
C LEU A 135 30.48 47.33 7.66
N PRO A 136 31.16 47.46 6.51
CA PRO A 136 30.77 48.39 5.44
C PRO A 136 29.36 48.14 4.89
N SER A 137 28.88 46.90 4.99
CA SER A 137 27.57 46.44 4.51
C SER A 137 26.36 47.00 5.30
N ASN A 138 26.60 47.69 6.42
CA ASN A 138 25.56 48.28 7.29
C ASN A 138 25.11 49.70 6.86
N THR A 139 25.40 50.11 5.63
CA THR A 139 25.22 51.48 5.11
C THR A 139 23.76 51.96 4.96
N HIS A 140 22.76 51.11 5.24
CA HIS A 140 21.33 51.40 4.97
C HIS A 140 20.35 51.11 6.12
N ASN A 141 20.73 51.28 7.40
CA ASN A 141 19.87 50.96 8.55
C ASN A 141 19.36 49.50 8.55
N LYS A 142 20.16 48.57 8.02
CA LYS A 142 19.85 47.13 8.05
C LYS A 142 19.83 46.55 9.47
N LEU A 143 20.34 47.28 10.45
CA LEU A 143 20.33 46.96 11.87
C LEU A 143 19.61 48.04 12.66
N LYS A 144 18.55 47.69 13.39
CA LYS A 144 17.80 48.62 14.25
C LYS A 144 17.30 47.96 15.54
N PHE A 145 17.01 48.79 16.54
CA PHE A 145 16.29 48.33 17.75
C PHE A 145 14.88 48.91 17.75
N THR A 146 13.89 48.04 17.85
CA THR A 146 12.48 48.42 17.83
C THR A 146 11.84 48.05 19.16
N GLN A 147 11.08 48.98 19.74
CA GLN A 147 10.25 48.72 20.92
C GLN A 147 8.77 48.75 20.52
N LYS A 148 8.07 47.65 20.78
CA LYS A 148 6.61 47.57 20.59
C LYS A 148 5.90 47.83 21.92
N THR A 149 4.97 48.78 21.92
CA THR A 149 4.09 49.08 23.06
C THR A 149 2.62 49.05 22.64
N THR A 150 1.75 48.60 23.54
CA THR A 150 0.29 48.68 23.34
C THR A 150 -0.12 50.14 23.16
N ALA A 151 -0.96 50.44 22.17
CA ALA A 151 -1.45 51.80 21.97
C ALA A 151 -2.35 52.23 23.13
N GLN A 152 -2.39 53.53 23.41
CA GLN A 152 -3.24 54.14 24.43
C GLN A 152 -4.29 55.03 23.78
N ASP A 153 -5.47 55.10 24.38
CA ASP A 153 -6.48 56.08 24.01
C ASP A 153 -6.09 57.50 24.50
N LYS A 154 -6.91 58.50 24.18
CA LYS A 154 -6.69 59.90 24.64
C LYS A 154 -6.74 60.06 26.17
N SER A 155 -7.28 59.07 26.88
CA SER A 155 -7.39 59.04 28.35
C SER A 155 -6.19 58.33 29.01
N GLY A 156 -5.24 57.83 28.22
CA GLY A 156 -4.07 57.08 28.71
C GLY A 156 -4.34 55.61 29.02
N VAL A 157 -5.50 55.07 28.65
CA VAL A 157 -5.87 53.67 28.87
C VAL A 157 -5.36 52.81 27.72
N ASN A 158 -4.72 51.69 28.04
CA ASN A 158 -4.23 50.74 27.03
C ASN A 158 -5.39 50.14 26.24
N ILE A 159 -5.34 50.27 24.92
CA ILE A 159 -6.30 49.67 23.98
C ILE A 159 -6.02 48.17 23.93
N GLN A 160 -6.99 47.37 24.38
CA GLN A 160 -6.88 45.92 24.36
C GLN A 160 -6.95 45.38 22.93
N ARG A 161 -6.28 44.25 22.72
CA ARG A 161 -6.35 43.51 21.44
C ARG A 161 -7.74 42.86 21.32
N LEU A 162 -8.27 42.82 20.11
CA LEU A 162 -9.57 42.21 19.84
C LEU A 162 -9.40 40.85 19.15
N ASP A 163 -9.93 39.81 19.78
CA ASP A 163 -9.96 38.44 19.24
C ASP A 163 -11.29 38.14 18.55
N MET A 164 -11.23 37.95 17.23
CA MET A 164 -12.35 37.55 16.38
C MET A 164 -12.35 36.03 16.22
N ASP A 165 -12.66 35.32 17.30
CA ASP A 165 -12.64 33.84 17.39
C ASP A 165 -13.40 33.16 16.24
N ASP A 166 -14.55 33.69 15.82
CA ASP A 166 -15.37 33.16 14.73
C ASP A 166 -14.61 33.06 13.40
N PHE A 167 -13.60 33.90 13.17
CA PHE A 167 -12.78 33.88 11.96
C PHE A 167 -11.29 33.64 12.26
N ASN A 168 -10.96 33.30 13.52
CA ASN A 168 -9.62 33.05 14.03
C ASN A 168 -8.57 34.10 13.61
N PHE A 169 -8.90 35.38 13.79
CA PHE A 169 -7.94 36.47 13.64
C PHE A 169 -7.96 37.43 14.82
N ARG A 170 -6.83 38.11 15.04
CA ARG A 170 -6.65 39.09 16.11
C ARG A 170 -6.35 40.45 15.50
N VAL A 171 -7.08 41.47 15.94
CA VAL A 171 -6.82 42.87 15.61
C VAL A 171 -5.98 43.48 16.73
N SER A 172 -4.86 44.11 16.38
CA SER A 172 -3.98 44.77 17.33
C SER A 172 -3.63 46.17 16.85
N TYR A 173 -3.83 47.17 17.70
CA TYR A 173 -3.30 48.51 17.51
C TYR A 173 -2.12 48.72 18.48
N GLN A 174 -0.94 48.94 17.92
CA GLN A 174 0.31 49.07 18.65
C GLN A 174 1.05 50.34 18.20
N THR A 175 2.01 50.75 19.02
CA THR A 175 2.97 51.80 18.70
C THR A 175 4.34 51.18 18.62
N GLU A 176 5.02 51.36 17.50
CA GLU A 176 6.42 50.98 17.31
C GLU A 176 7.30 52.22 17.49
N GLN A 177 8.36 52.09 18.28
CA GLN A 177 9.38 53.12 18.41
C GLN A 177 10.73 52.56 17.97
N ASP A 178 11.31 53.17 16.92
CA ASP A 178 12.61 52.79 16.40
C ASP A 178 13.73 53.62 17.03
N TYR A 179 14.76 52.91 17.50
CA TYR A 179 15.94 53.48 18.14
C TYR A 179 17.18 53.18 17.32
N ASN A 180 18.07 54.18 17.25
CA ASN A 180 19.39 54.00 16.67
C ASN A 180 20.34 53.32 17.66
N MET A 181 21.44 52.80 17.13
CA MET A 181 22.49 52.11 17.89
C MET A 181 23.14 52.99 18.99
N LYS A 182 23.03 54.31 18.89
CA LYS A 182 23.69 55.28 19.80
C LYS A 182 22.86 55.60 21.05
N ALA A 183 21.63 55.09 21.15
CA ALA A 183 20.80 55.32 22.33
C ALA A 183 21.46 54.70 23.59
N PRO A 184 21.54 55.41 24.74
CA PRO A 184 22.28 54.93 25.91
C PRO A 184 21.83 53.57 26.44
N PHE A 185 20.52 53.30 26.43
CA PHE A 185 19.98 52.01 26.87
C PHE A 185 20.26 50.89 25.85
N VAL A 186 20.37 51.20 24.55
CA VAL A 186 20.75 50.24 23.50
C VAL A 186 22.21 49.85 23.67
N GLN A 187 23.09 50.81 23.96
CA GLN A 187 24.50 50.55 24.28
C GLN A 187 24.65 49.61 25.49
N ASN A 188 23.81 49.78 26.52
CA ASN A 188 23.78 48.85 27.65
C ASN A 188 23.36 47.42 27.22
N ILE A 189 22.35 47.28 26.35
CA ILE A 189 21.95 45.97 25.80
C ILE A 189 23.10 45.33 25.01
N ILE A 190 23.81 46.11 24.17
CA ILE A 190 24.95 45.62 23.38
C ILE A 190 26.12 45.21 24.28
N SER A 191 26.43 46.01 25.32
CA SER A 191 27.53 45.68 26.25
C SER A 191 27.33 44.37 27.01
N LYS A 192 26.06 43.98 27.24
CA LYS A 192 25.67 42.73 27.91
C LYS A 192 25.21 41.65 26.93
N TRP A 193 25.49 41.83 25.64
CA TRP A 193 24.93 40.97 24.60
C TRP A 193 25.39 39.52 24.78
N ASN A 194 26.68 39.29 24.98
CA ASN A 194 27.21 37.93 25.12
C ASN A 194 26.79 37.25 26.42
N ASP A 195 26.54 38.02 27.49
CA ASP A 195 26.20 37.51 28.83
C ASP A 195 24.69 37.34 29.06
N SER A 196 23.85 37.75 28.11
CA SER A 196 22.39 37.63 28.20
C SER A 196 21.87 36.47 27.36
N LYS A 197 20.92 35.70 27.89
CA LYS A 197 20.16 34.76 27.04
C LYS A 197 19.20 35.52 26.14
N LYS A 198 18.94 34.92 24.98
CA LYS A 198 18.23 35.52 23.87
C LYS A 198 17.15 34.58 23.34
N LEU A 199 16.09 35.18 22.83
CA LEU A 199 15.12 34.51 21.98
C LEU A 199 15.34 34.98 20.56
N PHE A 200 15.45 34.01 19.66
CA PHE A 200 15.73 34.22 18.25
C PHE A 200 14.51 33.89 17.42
N ARG A 201 14.27 34.72 16.41
CA ARG A 201 13.21 34.52 15.43
C ARG A 201 13.71 34.97 14.06
N CYS A 202 14.10 34.01 13.24
CA CYS A 202 14.47 34.22 11.85
C CYS A 202 13.22 34.12 10.98
N MET A 203 12.99 35.09 10.10
CA MET A 203 11.85 35.06 9.20
C MET A 203 12.21 35.55 7.81
N ASN A 204 11.55 34.99 6.79
CA ASN A 204 11.49 35.57 5.46
C ASN A 204 10.09 36.10 5.21
N ARG A 205 9.96 37.40 4.93
CA ARG A 205 8.67 38.07 4.75
C ARG A 205 8.50 38.59 3.33
N VAL A 206 7.44 38.17 2.66
CA VAL A 206 6.99 38.72 1.39
C VAL A 206 5.83 39.66 1.65
N ARG A 207 5.98 40.93 1.25
CA ARG A 207 4.95 41.97 1.41
C ARG A 207 4.22 42.17 0.09
N PHE A 208 2.91 41.94 0.12
CA PHE A 208 2.00 42.21 -0.97
C PHE A 208 1.33 43.56 -0.77
N TYR A 209 1.14 44.32 -1.85
CA TYR A 209 0.42 45.60 -1.85
C TYR A 209 -0.64 45.61 -2.95
N HIS A 210 -1.71 46.38 -2.76
CA HIS A 210 -2.74 46.57 -3.76
C HIS A 210 -2.77 48.04 -4.24
N PRO A 211 -2.83 48.32 -5.56
CA PRO A 211 -2.88 49.70 -6.07
C PRO A 211 -4.02 50.52 -5.47
N ASP A 212 -5.20 49.91 -5.28
CA ASP A 212 -6.41 50.63 -4.82
C ASP A 212 -6.74 50.48 -3.32
N LEU A 213 -6.08 49.57 -2.58
CA LEU A 213 -6.39 49.34 -1.15
C LEU A 213 -5.22 49.78 -0.27
N PRO A 214 -5.44 50.46 0.87
CA PRO A 214 -4.40 50.96 1.74
C PRO A 214 -3.94 49.87 2.73
N ILE A 215 -3.73 48.65 2.23
CA ILE A 215 -3.46 47.47 3.06
C ILE A 215 -2.33 46.68 2.43
N PHE A 216 -1.34 46.35 3.25
CA PHE A 216 -0.31 45.38 2.95
C PHE A 216 -0.73 44.00 3.48
N ALA A 217 -0.47 42.95 2.71
CA ALA A 217 -0.55 41.58 3.18
C ALA A 217 0.87 41.03 3.34
N ASP A 218 1.26 40.80 4.58
CA ASP A 218 2.57 40.30 4.97
C ASP A 218 2.50 38.80 5.21
N LEU A 219 3.19 38.05 4.36
CA LEU A 219 3.26 36.61 4.42
C LEU A 219 4.68 36.22 4.85
N SER A 220 4.80 35.55 5.99
CA SER A 220 6.10 35.26 6.61
C SER A 220 6.29 33.76 6.85
N ILE A 221 7.48 33.25 6.49
CA ILE A 221 7.97 31.94 6.90
C ILE A 221 8.92 32.16 8.07
N VAL A 222 8.67 31.52 9.21
CA VAL A 222 9.31 31.83 10.50
C VAL A 222 9.94 30.58 11.10
N LYS A 223 11.22 30.69 11.47
CA LYS A 223 11.93 29.74 12.32
C LYS A 223 12.28 30.42 13.64
N SER A 224 11.99 29.79 14.78
CA SER A 224 12.15 30.41 16.10
C SER A 224 12.84 29.47 17.09
N SER A 225 13.33 30.03 18.22
CA SER A 225 13.93 29.24 19.30
C SER A 225 13.02 28.10 19.79
N ARG A 226 13.64 26.99 20.22
CA ARG A 226 12.93 25.81 20.76
C ARG A 226 11.96 26.21 21.87
N LYS A 227 10.80 25.53 21.92
CA LYS A 227 9.75 25.77 22.91
C LYS A 227 9.58 24.53 23.79
N SER A 228 9.39 24.72 25.09
CA SER A 228 8.93 23.69 26.04
C SER A 228 7.60 24.13 26.63
N ASN A 229 6.59 23.27 26.59
CA ASN A 229 5.22 23.58 27.04
C ASN A 229 4.68 24.92 26.46
N TYR A 230 4.87 25.16 25.16
CA TYR A 230 4.51 26.39 24.43
C TYR A 230 5.29 27.66 24.83
N VAL A 231 6.29 27.56 25.72
CA VAL A 231 7.14 28.68 26.15
C VAL A 231 8.50 28.57 25.46
N ALA A 232 8.96 29.63 24.80
CA ALA A 232 10.25 29.65 24.14
C ALA A 232 11.40 29.66 25.16
N ILE A 233 12.44 28.88 24.91
CA ILE A 233 13.59 28.70 25.81
C ILE A 233 14.70 29.67 25.39
N PRO A 234 15.08 30.64 26.23
CA PRO A 234 16.18 31.56 25.94
C PRO A 234 17.53 30.85 25.94
N GLN A 235 18.39 31.18 24.96
CA GLN A 235 19.74 30.62 24.83
C GLN A 235 20.77 31.72 24.49
N TYR A 236 22.05 31.47 24.73
CA TYR A 236 23.11 32.46 24.48
C TYR A 236 23.39 32.70 23.00
N THR A 237 23.32 31.63 22.19
CA THR A 237 23.62 31.62 20.75
C THR A 237 22.43 31.14 19.93
N ILE A 238 22.43 31.46 18.63
CA ILE A 238 21.38 31.04 17.71
C ILE A 238 21.45 29.54 17.40
N GLN A 239 22.65 28.96 17.44
CA GLN A 239 22.91 27.53 17.26
C GLN A 239 22.32 26.71 18.40
N ASP A 240 22.60 27.09 19.65
CA ASP A 240 22.06 26.39 20.83
C ASP A 240 20.53 26.51 20.93
N ALA A 241 19.98 27.60 20.39
CA ALA A 241 18.53 27.77 20.26
C ALA A 241 17.88 26.84 19.22
N GLY A 242 18.68 26.14 18.40
CA GLY A 242 18.25 25.20 17.37
C GLY A 242 17.34 25.83 16.33
N VAL A 243 17.50 27.12 16.04
CA VAL A 243 16.54 27.88 15.22
C VAL A 243 16.39 27.30 13.82
N PHE A 244 17.50 26.94 13.18
CA PHE A 244 17.50 26.49 11.79
C PHE A 244 17.01 25.05 11.61
N ASP A 245 17.11 24.23 12.66
CA ASP A 245 16.63 22.84 12.72
C ASP A 245 15.15 22.75 13.13
N ASN A 246 14.56 23.84 13.62
CA ASN A 246 13.16 23.87 14.01
C ASN A 246 12.23 23.99 12.80
N VAL A 247 11.05 23.38 12.92
CA VAL A 247 9.99 23.40 11.91
C VAL A 247 9.55 24.83 11.59
N GLU A 248 9.37 25.08 10.29
CA GLU A 248 8.85 26.35 9.79
C GLU A 248 7.42 26.63 10.26
N GLN A 249 7.16 27.87 10.64
CA GLN A 249 5.84 28.39 10.97
C GLN A 249 5.44 29.41 9.92
N TYR A 250 4.22 29.29 9.41
CA TYR A 250 3.66 30.21 8.42
C TYR A 250 2.76 31.22 9.12
N GLU A 251 3.01 32.50 8.86
CA GLU A 251 2.25 33.62 9.43
C GLU A 251 1.70 34.52 8.32
N ILE A 252 0.46 34.96 8.51
CA ILE A 252 -0.25 35.83 7.58
C ILE A 252 -0.79 37.01 8.38
N GLU A 253 -0.37 38.22 7.99
CA GLU A 253 -0.73 39.47 8.64
C GLU A 253 -1.26 40.47 7.59
N LEU A 254 -2.26 41.24 7.94
CA LEU A 254 -2.66 42.44 7.19
C LEU A 254 -2.24 43.67 7.99
N GLU A 255 -1.55 44.61 7.35
CA GLU A 255 -1.09 45.86 7.94
C GLU A 255 -1.65 47.04 7.17
N VAL A 256 -2.17 48.06 7.86
CA VAL A 256 -2.68 49.27 7.19
C VAL A 256 -1.52 50.16 6.76
N ASP A 257 -1.58 50.65 5.51
CA ASP A 257 -0.58 51.61 4.99
C ASP A 257 -0.83 53.02 5.53
N ASN A 258 -0.05 53.42 6.53
CA ASN A 258 -0.09 54.74 7.15
C ASN A 258 -0.01 55.91 6.14
N LYS A 259 0.60 55.73 4.97
CA LYS A 259 0.75 56.79 3.97
C LYS A 259 -0.53 57.08 3.19
N ARG A 260 -1.48 56.14 3.21
CA ARG A 260 -2.69 56.17 2.38
C ARG A 260 -3.97 56.30 3.20
N VAL A 261 -3.86 56.51 4.51
CA VAL A 261 -4.98 56.64 5.44
C VAL A 261 -4.84 57.89 6.31
N GLY A 262 -5.97 58.38 6.84
CA GLY A 262 -6.00 59.54 7.73
C GLY A 262 -6.44 60.84 7.04
N PRO A 263 -6.32 61.99 7.71
CA PRO A 263 -6.91 63.25 7.25
C PRO A 263 -6.38 63.75 5.90
N THR A 264 -5.16 63.35 5.54
CA THR A 264 -4.47 63.75 4.30
C THR A 264 -4.80 62.85 3.11
N ALA A 265 -5.47 61.71 3.32
CA ALA A 265 -5.86 60.79 2.27
C ALA A 265 -7.18 61.21 1.61
N THR A 266 -7.28 61.10 0.28
CA THR A 266 -8.48 61.49 -0.48
C THR A 266 -9.62 60.46 -0.40
N VAL A 267 -9.28 59.17 -0.27
CA VAL A 267 -10.27 58.06 -0.31
C VAL A 267 -10.46 57.38 1.06
N PHE A 268 -9.39 57.24 1.85
CA PHE A 268 -9.39 56.47 3.10
C PHE A 268 -9.22 57.37 4.33
N ASN A 269 -10.03 58.42 4.41
CA ASN A 269 -10.04 59.40 5.51
C ASN A 269 -11.11 59.13 6.60
N THR A 270 -12.05 58.21 6.35
CA THR A 270 -13.10 57.84 7.32
C THR A 270 -12.92 56.42 7.85
N VAL A 271 -13.46 56.16 9.04
CA VAL A 271 -13.49 54.79 9.62
C VAL A 271 -14.20 53.83 8.66
N GLU A 272 -15.29 54.27 8.04
CA GLU A 272 -16.09 53.42 7.16
C GLU A 272 -15.32 52.97 5.91
N SER A 273 -14.63 53.88 5.21
CA SER A 273 -13.89 53.51 3.99
C SER A 273 -12.69 52.60 4.29
N VAL A 274 -11.99 52.82 5.42
CA VAL A 274 -10.93 51.93 5.89
C VAL A 274 -11.50 50.56 6.27
N MET A 275 -12.65 50.52 6.96
CA MET A 275 -13.31 49.26 7.32
C MET A 275 -13.79 48.46 6.11
N VAL A 276 -14.26 49.12 5.04
CA VAL A 276 -14.59 48.45 3.78
C VAL A 276 -13.35 47.80 3.16
N ALA A 277 -12.22 48.51 3.11
CA ALA A 277 -10.97 47.96 2.60
C ALA A 277 -10.47 46.78 3.46
N LEU A 278 -10.53 46.91 4.79
CA LEU A 278 -10.14 45.84 5.72
C LEU A 278 -11.02 44.61 5.55
N ARG A 279 -12.36 44.77 5.54
CA ARG A 279 -13.29 43.65 5.32
C ARG A 279 -13.03 42.93 3.99
N LYS A 280 -12.78 43.68 2.91
CA LYS A 280 -12.43 43.10 1.60
C LYS A 280 -11.15 42.27 1.69
N SER A 281 -10.11 42.81 2.32
CA SER A 281 -8.80 42.13 2.45
C SER A 281 -8.85 40.93 3.39
N ILE A 282 -9.57 41.03 4.51
CA ILE A 282 -9.82 39.92 5.43
C ILE A 282 -10.54 38.79 4.69
N ARG A 283 -11.58 39.11 3.92
CA ARG A 283 -12.30 38.12 3.11
C ARG A 283 -11.37 37.43 2.11
N THR A 284 -10.50 38.18 1.42
CA THR A 284 -9.51 37.61 0.50
C THR A 284 -8.58 36.60 1.20
N VAL A 285 -8.06 36.92 2.38
CA VAL A 285 -7.21 35.98 3.15
C VAL A 285 -8.01 34.76 3.62
N LEU A 286 -9.20 34.98 4.20
CA LEU A 286 -10.05 33.87 4.66
C LEU A 286 -10.48 32.96 3.51
N SER A 287 -10.69 33.53 2.31
CA SER A 287 -11.00 32.75 1.11
C SER A 287 -9.88 31.81 0.71
N GLY A 288 -8.62 32.23 0.83
CA GLY A 288 -7.45 31.36 0.63
C GLY A 288 -7.33 30.30 1.73
N LEU A 289 -7.53 30.68 3.00
CA LEU A 289 -7.43 29.77 4.14
C LEU A 289 -8.53 28.69 4.17
N GLN A 290 -9.75 29.04 3.77
CA GLN A 290 -10.91 28.13 3.74
C GLN A 290 -11.16 27.53 2.36
N GLU A 291 -10.36 27.90 1.35
CA GLU A 291 -10.51 27.47 -0.05
C GLU A 291 -11.92 27.69 -0.63
N THR A 292 -12.53 28.81 -0.28
CA THR A 292 -13.85 29.19 -0.78
C THR A 292 -13.98 30.70 -0.96
N LYS A 293 -14.73 31.13 -1.98
CA LYS A 293 -15.14 32.53 -2.16
C LYS A 293 -16.09 33.02 -1.04
N TYR A 294 -16.67 32.09 -0.27
CA TYR A 294 -17.68 32.35 0.75
C TYR A 294 -17.20 31.84 2.12
N PRO A 295 -16.19 32.47 2.73
CA PRO A 295 -15.68 32.03 4.02
C PRO A 295 -16.77 32.15 5.10
N ILE A 296 -16.86 31.12 5.94
CA ILE A 296 -17.83 31.00 7.03
C ILE A 296 -17.12 31.05 8.39
N ALA A 297 -17.90 31.27 9.45
CA ALA A 297 -17.36 31.23 10.80
C ALA A 297 -16.91 29.81 11.19
N TYR A 298 -15.86 29.68 11.99
CA TYR A 298 -15.41 28.41 12.55
C TYR A 298 -16.49 27.77 13.45
N SER A 299 -17.31 28.58 14.12
CA SER A 299 -18.48 28.11 14.86
C SER A 299 -19.53 27.44 13.95
N GLU A 300 -19.78 28.00 12.76
CA GLU A 300 -20.64 27.39 11.75
C GLU A 300 -20.04 26.07 11.22
N ARG A 301 -18.73 26.02 10.97
CA ARG A 301 -18.03 24.78 10.57
C ARG A 301 -18.23 23.67 11.60
N GLU A 302 -18.07 23.96 12.88
CA GLU A 302 -18.28 22.98 13.95
C GLU A 302 -19.74 22.50 14.01
N ILE A 303 -20.72 23.40 13.90
CA ILE A 303 -22.15 23.03 13.87
C ILE A 303 -22.46 22.09 12.70
N ILE A 304 -21.89 22.36 11.52
CA ILE A 304 -22.09 21.52 10.33
C ILE A 304 -21.45 20.15 10.53
N LEU A 305 -20.22 20.10 11.05
CA LEU A 305 -19.55 18.83 11.33
C LEU A 305 -20.30 18.00 12.38
N GLN A 306 -20.80 18.62 13.46
CA GLN A 306 -21.63 17.93 14.44
C GLN A 306 -22.97 17.47 13.85
N SER A 307 -23.56 18.24 12.94
CA SER A 307 -24.78 17.83 12.23
C SER A 307 -24.54 16.66 11.27
N TYR A 308 -23.39 16.64 10.61
CA TYR A 308 -22.92 15.48 9.86
C TYR A 308 -22.73 14.25 10.76
N MET A 309 -22.08 14.39 11.92
CA MET A 309 -21.89 13.28 12.86
C MET A 309 -23.22 12.73 13.39
N ARG A 310 -24.19 13.61 13.65
CA ARG A 310 -25.55 13.20 14.01
C ARG A 310 -26.23 12.43 12.88
N LEU A 311 -26.12 12.91 11.64
CA LEU A 311 -26.70 12.22 10.47
C LEU A 311 -26.19 10.78 10.34
N ILE A 312 -24.88 10.56 10.51
CA ILE A 312 -24.29 9.23 10.29
C ILE A 312 -24.48 8.27 11.46
N HIS A 313 -24.65 8.77 12.70
CA HIS A 313 -24.73 7.94 13.91
C HIS A 313 -26.12 7.83 14.54
N MET A 314 -27.10 8.63 14.13
CA MET A 314 -28.48 8.42 14.56
C MET A 314 -28.99 7.10 13.98
N LYS A 315 -29.15 6.09 14.85
CA LYS A 315 -30.04 4.97 14.55
C LYS A 315 -31.46 5.54 14.46
N ASN A 316 -32.24 5.11 13.46
CA ASN A 316 -33.66 5.41 13.37
C ASN A 316 -34.32 4.94 14.68
N GLU A 317 -34.94 5.85 15.43
CA GLU A 317 -35.71 5.52 16.64
C GLU A 317 -37.03 4.79 16.31
N ASP A 318 -37.30 4.51 15.03
CA ASP A 318 -38.58 3.98 14.53
C ASP A 318 -38.59 2.47 14.19
N GLU A 319 -37.49 1.72 14.35
CA GLU A 319 -37.42 0.30 13.93
C GLU A 319 -37.29 -0.75 15.05
N ASP A 320 -37.22 -0.35 16.32
CA ASP A 320 -37.13 -1.29 17.46
C ASP A 320 -38.32 -1.12 18.45
N SER A 321 -39.58 -1.10 17.97
CA SER A 321 -40.77 -1.11 18.86
C SER A 321 -41.29 -2.49 19.23
N ASP A 322 -40.78 -3.57 18.62
CA ASP A 322 -41.49 -4.87 18.69
C ASP A 322 -40.74 -5.95 19.50
N ASP A 323 -39.51 -5.73 19.96
CA ASP A 323 -38.75 -6.72 20.77
C ASP A 323 -37.92 -6.08 21.91
N GLU A 324 -38.57 -5.48 22.92
CA GLU A 324 -37.91 -5.21 24.21
C GLU A 324 -38.73 -5.77 25.39
N GLU A 325 -38.37 -6.97 25.82
CA GLU A 325 -38.67 -7.47 27.16
C GLU A 325 -38.00 -6.60 28.25
N GLU A 326 -38.83 -6.14 29.19
CA GLU A 326 -38.56 -5.78 30.59
C GLU A 326 -37.16 -5.23 30.96
N LYS A 327 -36.98 -3.90 30.85
CA LYS A 327 -36.04 -3.14 31.71
C LYS A 327 -36.69 -1.85 32.24
N PRO A 328 -36.44 -1.47 33.52
CA PRO A 328 -37.09 -0.34 34.18
C PRO A 328 -36.71 1.04 33.58
N GLU A 329 -37.67 1.97 33.58
CA GLU A 329 -37.62 3.26 32.87
C GLU A 329 -36.51 4.21 33.33
N GLU A 330 -36.09 4.17 34.61
CA GLU A 330 -35.06 5.08 35.15
C GLU A 330 -33.65 4.82 34.59
N ASP A 331 -33.34 3.60 34.15
CA ASP A 331 -32.05 3.25 33.53
C ASP A 331 -32.01 3.63 32.04
N LYS A 332 -33.17 3.72 31.38
CA LYS A 332 -33.30 4.15 29.97
C LYS A 332 -33.02 5.64 29.80
N GLU A 333 -33.47 6.48 30.74
CA GLU A 333 -33.22 7.93 30.70
C GLU A 333 -31.76 8.29 30.99
N LYS A 334 -31.11 7.61 31.95
CA LYS A 334 -29.69 7.82 32.25
C LYS A 334 -28.76 7.36 31.11
N GLU A 335 -29.05 6.23 30.45
CA GLU A 335 -28.28 5.81 29.29
C GLU A 335 -28.50 6.70 28.05
N LYS A 336 -29.71 7.25 27.86
CA LYS A 336 -29.99 8.24 26.81
C LYS A 336 -29.24 9.55 27.07
N GLU A 337 -29.26 10.07 28.30
CA GLU A 337 -28.49 11.24 28.67
C GLU A 337 -26.97 11.01 28.54
N ASP A 338 -26.45 9.84 28.93
CA ASP A 338 -25.02 9.49 28.81
C ASP A 338 -24.56 9.26 27.35
N LYS A 339 -25.43 8.74 26.46
CA LYS A 339 -25.14 8.57 25.03
C LYS A 339 -25.22 9.90 24.26
N GLU A 340 -26.21 10.74 24.54
CA GLU A 340 -26.33 12.07 23.92
C GLU A 340 -25.23 13.04 24.39
N SER A 341 -24.84 12.99 25.67
CA SER A 341 -23.77 13.83 26.20
C SER A 341 -22.36 13.40 25.73
N LYS A 342 -22.12 12.11 25.48
CA LYS A 342 -20.87 11.62 24.84
C LYS A 342 -20.73 12.01 23.37
N ASN A 343 -21.83 12.07 22.61
CA ASN A 343 -21.78 12.43 21.18
C ASN A 343 -21.62 13.94 20.92
N LYS A 344 -22.03 14.81 21.85
CA LYS A 344 -21.95 16.29 21.67
C LYS A 344 -20.54 16.88 21.69
N TYR A 345 -19.51 16.14 22.14
CA TYR A 345 -18.15 16.66 22.36
C TYR A 345 -17.03 15.74 21.84
N ARG A 346 -17.33 14.84 20.90
CA ARG A 346 -16.28 14.01 20.28
C ARG A 346 -15.46 14.85 19.30
N ARG A 347 -14.13 14.85 19.45
CA ARG A 347 -13.21 15.46 18.49
C ARG A 347 -13.30 14.71 17.16
N ILE A 348 -13.64 15.44 16.10
CA ILE A 348 -13.77 14.91 14.75
C ILE A 348 -12.38 14.78 14.12
N LEU A 349 -12.13 13.64 13.49
CA LEU A 349 -10.84 13.24 12.94
C LEU A 349 -11.01 12.79 11.48
N PRO A 350 -9.95 12.77 10.66
CA PRO A 350 -10.01 12.28 9.28
C PRO A 350 -10.57 10.85 9.12
N LYS A 351 -10.52 10.03 10.18
CA LYS A 351 -11.12 8.69 10.20
C LYS A 351 -12.65 8.70 10.13
N ASP A 352 -13.31 9.82 10.46
CA ASP A 352 -14.78 9.91 10.48
C ASP A 352 -15.36 10.20 9.08
N PHE A 353 -14.52 10.30 8.03
CA PHE A 353 -14.96 10.39 6.63
C PHE A 353 -15.48 9.03 6.14
N ILE A 354 -16.79 8.92 5.85
CA ILE A 354 -17.43 7.62 5.53
C ILE A 354 -17.35 7.17 4.06
N GLY A 355 -16.87 8.02 3.14
CA GLY A 355 -16.73 7.64 1.73
C GLY A 355 -15.60 6.63 1.54
N PRO A 356 -15.87 5.38 1.09
CA PRO A 356 -14.85 4.35 1.03
C PRO A 356 -13.92 4.53 -0.17
N ALA A 357 -12.63 4.27 0.01
CA ALA A 357 -11.64 4.32 -1.06
C ALA A 357 -11.73 3.10 -1.99
N SER A 358 -11.47 3.29 -3.28
CA SER A 358 -11.40 2.20 -4.26
C SER A 358 -10.02 1.54 -4.28
N PHE A 359 -10.00 0.24 -4.51
CA PHE A 359 -8.81 -0.60 -4.64
C PHE A 359 -8.20 -0.50 -6.05
N THR A 360 -6.90 -0.67 -6.21
CA THR A 360 -6.27 -0.66 -7.56
C THR A 360 -6.65 -1.93 -8.31
N LEU A 361 -7.13 -1.80 -9.56
CA LEU A 361 -7.51 -2.93 -10.41
C LEU A 361 -6.28 -3.80 -10.75
N GLN A 362 -6.36 -5.10 -10.51
CA GLN A 362 -5.30 -6.08 -10.79
C GLN A 362 -5.74 -7.09 -11.87
N LEU A 363 -4.78 -7.82 -12.45
CA LEU A 363 -5.05 -8.82 -13.50
C LEU A 363 -6.09 -9.86 -13.06
N GLU A 364 -6.02 -10.32 -11.82
CA GLU A 364 -7.00 -11.25 -11.21
C GLU A 364 -8.46 -10.75 -11.28
N ASN A 365 -8.67 -9.43 -11.35
CA ASN A 365 -10.01 -8.84 -11.40
C ASN A 365 -10.56 -8.72 -12.82
N ILE A 366 -9.75 -8.98 -13.86
CA ILE A 366 -10.16 -8.89 -15.28
C ILE A 366 -10.07 -10.21 -16.04
N VAL A 367 -9.40 -11.23 -15.48
CA VAL A 367 -9.30 -12.57 -16.10
C VAL A 367 -10.68 -13.21 -16.23
N GLU A 368 -10.88 -14.01 -17.28
CA GLU A 368 -12.09 -14.80 -17.46
C GLU A 368 -12.20 -15.86 -16.35
N VAL A 369 -13.32 -15.84 -15.62
CA VAL A 369 -13.62 -16.85 -14.61
C VAL A 369 -14.68 -17.77 -15.21
N ASP A 370 -14.38 -19.06 -15.33
CA ASP A 370 -15.36 -20.07 -15.75
C ASP A 370 -16.61 -20.00 -14.85
N GLU A 371 -17.80 -20.13 -15.42
CA GLU A 371 -19.09 -20.13 -14.68
C GLU A 371 -19.16 -21.22 -13.59
N THR A 372 -18.29 -22.23 -13.68
CA THR A 372 -18.14 -23.33 -12.74
C THR A 372 -17.13 -23.07 -11.62
N THR A 373 -16.40 -21.95 -11.58
CA THR A 373 -15.41 -21.69 -10.52
C THR A 373 -15.90 -20.58 -9.58
N SER A 374 -16.26 -20.94 -8.34
CA SER A 374 -16.65 -19.96 -7.31
C SER A 374 -15.39 -19.27 -6.73
N THR A 375 -14.96 -18.19 -7.38
CA THR A 375 -13.88 -17.34 -6.87
C THR A 375 -14.43 -16.28 -5.90
N ASN A 376 -13.85 -16.15 -4.71
CA ASN A 376 -14.16 -15.05 -3.78
C ASN A 376 -13.52 -13.70 -4.18
N VAL A 377 -12.81 -13.65 -5.32
CA VAL A 377 -12.16 -12.44 -5.84
C VAL A 377 -13.17 -11.67 -6.71
N PRO A 378 -13.45 -10.39 -6.43
CA PRO A 378 -14.33 -9.58 -7.27
C PRO A 378 -13.75 -9.40 -8.68
N ASN A 379 -14.60 -9.48 -9.69
CA ASN A 379 -14.20 -9.45 -11.10
C ASN A 379 -15.08 -8.50 -11.90
N ILE A 380 -14.46 -7.59 -12.66
CA ILE A 380 -15.18 -6.51 -13.37
C ILE A 380 -16.02 -7.00 -14.55
N ARG A 381 -15.84 -8.24 -15.02
CA ARG A 381 -16.63 -8.82 -16.11
C ARG A 381 -18.07 -9.13 -15.69
N ARG A 382 -18.42 -9.08 -14.40
CA ARG A 382 -19.76 -9.42 -13.88
C ARG A 382 -20.28 -8.37 -12.90
N ASN A 383 -21.42 -7.75 -13.20
CA ASN A 383 -22.12 -6.81 -12.29
C ASN A 383 -21.30 -5.56 -11.90
N TYR A 384 -20.63 -4.94 -12.87
CA TYR A 384 -19.89 -3.68 -12.67
C TYR A 384 -20.33 -2.61 -13.65
N ALA A 385 -20.42 -1.38 -13.17
CA ALA A 385 -20.53 -0.19 -13.99
C ALA A 385 -19.19 0.55 -14.00
N VAL A 386 -18.89 1.24 -15.11
CA VAL A 386 -17.67 2.04 -15.27
C VAL A 386 -17.98 3.51 -15.53
N THR A 387 -17.15 4.39 -14.99
CA THR A 387 -17.20 5.84 -15.21
C THR A 387 -15.78 6.41 -15.28
N GLU A 388 -15.64 7.63 -15.80
CA GLU A 388 -14.35 8.31 -15.84
C GLU A 388 -13.84 8.67 -14.43
N LYS A 389 -12.53 8.54 -14.21
CA LYS A 389 -11.88 9.09 -13.03
C LYS A 389 -11.42 10.51 -13.32
N ALA A 390 -12.05 11.51 -12.70
CA ALA A 390 -11.66 12.90 -12.91
C ALA A 390 -10.46 13.25 -12.03
N ASP A 391 -9.64 14.18 -12.50
CA ASP A 391 -8.57 14.77 -11.69
C ASP A 391 -9.15 15.88 -10.78
N GLY A 392 -10.05 15.47 -9.89
CA GLY A 392 -10.77 16.34 -8.95
C GLY A 392 -10.47 16.01 -7.48
N GLU A 393 -10.84 16.93 -6.59
CA GLU A 393 -10.71 16.71 -5.14
C GLU A 393 -11.92 15.92 -4.63
N ARG A 394 -11.70 14.73 -4.06
CA ARG A 394 -12.77 13.96 -3.43
C ARG A 394 -13.34 14.69 -2.22
N LYS A 395 -14.64 15.00 -2.26
CA LYS A 395 -15.37 15.68 -1.18
C LYS A 395 -16.77 15.11 -1.07
N LEU A 396 -17.31 15.02 0.14
CA LEU A 396 -18.74 14.77 0.34
C LEU A 396 -19.51 16.08 0.19
N LEU A 397 -20.67 16.03 -0.46
CA LEU A 397 -21.62 17.14 -0.50
C LEU A 397 -22.69 16.92 0.56
N TYR A 398 -22.78 17.87 1.50
CA TYR A 398 -23.74 17.85 2.60
C TYR A 398 -24.74 19.00 2.48
N ILE A 399 -26.04 18.68 2.51
CA ILE A 399 -27.11 19.69 2.58
C ILE A 399 -27.57 19.79 4.03
N SER A 400 -27.43 20.99 4.61
CA SER A 400 -27.86 21.26 5.98
C SER A 400 -29.38 21.32 6.15
N GLU A 401 -29.84 21.36 7.40
CA GLU A 401 -31.26 21.57 7.76
C GLU A 401 -31.84 22.91 7.28
N THR A 402 -30.99 23.89 6.97
CA THR A 402 -31.41 25.19 6.42
C THR A 402 -31.32 25.23 4.89
N GLY A 403 -31.04 24.11 4.23
CA GLY A 403 -30.87 24.02 2.77
C GLY A 403 -29.55 24.57 2.23
N LYS A 404 -28.63 25.05 3.08
CA LYS A 404 -27.28 25.47 2.64
C LYS A 404 -26.46 24.23 2.24
N ILE A 405 -25.66 24.38 1.18
CA ILE A 405 -24.87 23.30 0.58
C ILE A 405 -23.39 23.47 1.00
N TYR A 406 -22.79 22.41 1.52
CA TYR A 406 -21.40 22.37 1.98
C TYR A 406 -20.64 21.22 1.33
N LEU A 407 -19.33 21.38 1.18
CA LEU A 407 -18.41 20.32 0.81
C LEU A 407 -17.54 19.96 2.02
N ILE A 408 -17.36 18.66 2.28
CA ILE A 408 -16.54 18.13 3.37
C ILE A 408 -15.42 17.31 2.74
N ASP A 409 -14.17 17.71 2.94
CA ASP A 409 -13.01 16.98 2.40
C ASP A 409 -12.64 15.74 3.24
N THR A 410 -11.69 14.95 2.75
CA THR A 410 -11.22 13.73 3.44
C THR A 410 -10.48 13.97 4.76
N ASN A 411 -10.16 15.22 5.07
CA ASN A 411 -9.55 15.68 6.32
C ASN A 411 -10.58 16.29 7.28
N MET A 412 -11.87 16.22 6.94
CA MET A 412 -13.01 16.80 7.66
C MET A 412 -13.01 18.34 7.71
N ASN A 413 -12.44 19.02 6.72
CA ASN A 413 -12.62 20.47 6.56
C ASN A 413 -13.91 20.77 5.80
N VAL A 414 -14.67 21.74 6.30
CA VAL A 414 -15.92 22.20 5.68
C VAL A 414 -15.67 23.41 4.79
N GLN A 415 -16.17 23.37 3.56
CA GLN A 415 -16.17 24.47 2.60
C GLN A 415 -17.61 24.82 2.24
N PHE A 416 -17.97 26.09 2.39
CA PHE A 416 -19.29 26.57 1.96
C PHE A 416 -19.26 26.92 0.47
N THR A 417 -20.25 26.47 -0.29
CA THR A 417 -20.29 26.67 -1.76
C THR A 417 -20.85 28.04 -2.17
N GLY A 418 -21.45 28.78 -1.24
CA GLY A 418 -22.22 29.98 -1.56
C GLY A 418 -23.61 29.69 -2.14
N ALA A 419 -24.02 28.41 -2.16
CA ALA A 419 -25.30 28.00 -2.70
C ALA A 419 -26.21 27.38 -1.62
N ARG A 420 -27.52 27.52 -1.83
CA ARG A 420 -28.57 26.87 -1.05
C ARG A 420 -29.63 26.28 -1.98
N THR A 421 -30.39 25.32 -1.49
CA THR A 421 -31.60 24.83 -2.15
C THR A 421 -32.82 25.22 -1.33
N SER A 422 -33.94 25.50 -2.01
CA SER A 422 -35.24 25.71 -1.38
C SER A 422 -36.03 24.41 -1.21
N GLU A 423 -35.56 23.32 -1.84
CA GLU A 423 -36.24 22.02 -1.85
C GLU A 423 -36.03 21.31 -0.51
N LYS A 424 -37.07 21.26 0.31
CA LYS A 424 -37.00 20.71 1.68
C LYS A 424 -36.86 19.19 1.69
N THR A 425 -37.33 18.51 0.64
CA THR A 425 -37.28 17.03 0.55
C THR A 425 -35.87 16.47 0.49
N ILE A 426 -34.86 17.30 0.21
CA ILE A 426 -33.45 16.91 0.11
C ILE A 426 -32.58 17.49 1.22
N PHE A 427 -33.17 18.13 2.24
CA PHE A 427 -32.40 18.62 3.39
C PHE A 427 -31.78 17.44 4.16
N GLN A 428 -30.66 17.67 4.85
CA GLN A 428 -29.95 16.63 5.61
C GLN A 428 -29.63 15.38 4.76
N SER A 429 -29.08 15.64 3.58
CA SER A 429 -28.66 14.63 2.61
C SER A 429 -27.15 14.67 2.43
N LEU A 430 -26.57 13.54 2.03
CA LEU A 430 -25.14 13.35 1.88
C LEU A 430 -24.81 12.57 0.60
N LEU A 431 -24.02 13.18 -0.27
CA LEU A 431 -23.55 12.62 -1.54
C LEU A 431 -22.04 12.46 -1.51
N ASP A 432 -21.51 11.52 -2.28
CA ASP A 432 -20.07 11.36 -2.53
C ASP A 432 -19.74 11.71 -3.99
N GLY A 433 -18.60 12.35 -4.20
CA GLY A 433 -18.29 13.02 -5.45
C GLY A 433 -16.88 13.59 -5.53
N GLU A 434 -16.57 14.10 -6.72
CA GLU A 434 -15.34 14.81 -7.03
C GLU A 434 -15.63 16.28 -7.32
N TYR A 435 -14.91 17.17 -6.64
CA TYR A 435 -14.99 18.61 -6.87
C TYR A 435 -13.90 19.06 -7.83
N ILE A 436 -14.33 19.55 -9.00
CA ILE A 436 -13.48 19.98 -10.10
C ILE A 436 -13.41 21.51 -10.08
N LYS A 437 -12.24 22.04 -9.71
CA LYS A 437 -11.98 23.48 -9.58
C LYS A 437 -11.75 24.13 -10.95
N LEU A 438 -10.94 23.50 -11.80
CA LEU A 438 -10.45 24.04 -13.06
C LEU A 438 -10.83 23.14 -14.24
N ASN A 439 -11.07 23.75 -15.41
CA ASN A 439 -11.17 23.03 -16.68
C ASN A 439 -9.77 22.77 -17.29
N LYS A 440 -9.71 22.11 -18.44
CA LYS A 440 -8.46 21.81 -19.17
C LYS A 440 -7.65 23.06 -19.53
N GLU A 441 -8.33 24.19 -19.76
CA GLU A 441 -7.72 25.47 -20.11
C GLU A 441 -7.28 26.29 -18.87
N GLY A 442 -7.40 25.73 -17.66
CA GLY A 442 -7.03 26.39 -16.40
C GLY A 442 -8.01 27.46 -15.93
N GLN A 443 -9.23 27.51 -16.48
CA GLN A 443 -10.31 28.41 -16.08
C GLN A 443 -11.16 27.79 -14.97
N TYR A 444 -11.69 28.62 -14.08
CA TYR A 444 -12.52 28.17 -12.95
C TYR A 444 -13.89 27.66 -13.41
N MET A 445 -14.20 26.41 -13.06
CA MET A 445 -15.40 25.69 -13.49
C MET A 445 -16.37 25.35 -12.33
N HIS A 446 -15.86 25.28 -11.09
CA HIS A 446 -16.61 25.06 -9.85
C HIS A 446 -17.70 23.98 -9.93
N ARG A 447 -17.37 22.81 -10.49
CA ARG A 447 -18.32 21.72 -10.73
C ARG A 447 -18.15 20.59 -9.71
N TYR A 448 -19.24 20.10 -9.14
CA TYR A 448 -19.26 18.91 -8.30
C TYR A 448 -19.87 17.74 -9.09
N MET A 449 -19.05 16.73 -9.37
CA MET A 449 -19.43 15.51 -10.07
C MET A 449 -19.74 14.43 -9.05
N ALA A 450 -21.01 14.24 -8.73
CA ALA A 450 -21.48 13.23 -7.80
C ALA A 450 -21.44 11.84 -8.45
N PHE A 451 -20.95 10.84 -7.72
CA PHE A 451 -20.85 9.46 -8.20
C PHE A 451 -21.58 8.45 -7.31
N ASP A 452 -21.94 8.81 -6.07
CA ASP A 452 -22.79 7.97 -5.19
C ASP A 452 -23.59 8.86 -4.21
N ILE A 453 -24.58 8.25 -3.54
CA ILE A 453 -25.46 8.91 -2.57
C ILE A 453 -25.63 8.04 -1.32
N TYR A 454 -25.51 8.63 -0.13
CA TYR A 454 -25.50 7.89 1.14
C TYR A 454 -26.70 8.19 2.01
N TYR A 455 -27.17 9.44 2.03
CA TYR A 455 -28.32 9.83 2.83
C TYR A 455 -29.22 10.76 2.02
N VAL A 456 -30.52 10.55 2.14
CA VAL A 456 -31.57 11.42 1.58
C VAL A 456 -32.56 11.71 2.69
N ASN A 457 -32.76 12.99 3.03
CA ASN A 457 -33.72 13.41 4.05
C ASN A 457 -33.58 12.65 5.38
N LYS A 458 -32.37 12.63 5.95
CA LYS A 458 -31.98 11.87 7.15
C LYS A 458 -31.92 10.34 7.01
N LYS A 459 -32.55 9.75 6.00
CA LYS A 459 -32.60 8.29 5.83
C LYS A 459 -31.34 7.79 5.13
N SER A 460 -30.76 6.71 5.65
CA SER A 460 -29.66 6.04 4.96
C SER A 460 -30.18 5.29 3.73
N VAL A 461 -29.46 5.42 2.63
CA VAL A 461 -29.69 4.65 1.39
C VAL A 461 -28.45 3.83 1.03
N ARG A 462 -27.49 3.68 1.95
CA ARG A 462 -26.22 2.98 1.74
C ARG A 462 -26.42 1.48 1.56
N GLU A 463 -27.50 0.95 2.13
CA GLU A 463 -27.91 -0.45 2.13
C GLU A 463 -28.51 -0.87 0.78
N PHE A 464 -28.94 0.10 -0.03
CA PHE A 464 -29.51 -0.15 -1.35
C PHE A 464 -28.43 -0.57 -2.34
N ILE A 465 -28.81 -1.22 -3.44
CA ILE A 465 -27.87 -1.56 -4.52
C ILE A 465 -27.55 -0.33 -5.37
N PHE A 466 -26.47 -0.36 -6.15
CA PHE A 466 -26.08 0.78 -6.97
C PHE A 466 -26.97 0.92 -8.22
N LEU A 467 -27.14 -0.17 -8.98
CA LEU A 467 -27.94 -0.24 -10.22
C LEU A 467 -28.38 -1.70 -10.46
N SER A 468 -29.57 -1.92 -11.00
CA SER A 468 -29.99 -3.24 -11.52
C SER A 468 -30.81 -3.10 -12.80
N ASN A 469 -30.63 -4.06 -13.72
CA ASN A 469 -31.48 -4.24 -14.90
C ASN A 469 -32.66 -5.20 -14.62
N ASP A 470 -32.75 -5.75 -13.42
CA ASP A 470 -33.83 -6.62 -12.99
C ASP A 470 -35.09 -5.80 -12.69
N GLU A 471 -36.19 -6.10 -13.39
CA GLU A 471 -37.48 -5.42 -13.22
C GLU A 471 -38.08 -5.65 -11.82
N ASP A 472 -37.68 -6.72 -11.13
CA ASP A 472 -38.16 -7.04 -9.79
C ASP A 472 -37.56 -6.15 -8.70
N VAL A 473 -36.47 -5.42 -8.99
CA VAL A 473 -35.85 -4.50 -8.03
C VAL A 473 -36.46 -3.10 -8.14
N PRO A 474 -37.15 -2.61 -7.09
CA PRO A 474 -37.77 -1.29 -7.14
C PRO A 474 -36.74 -0.20 -7.44
N VAL A 475 -37.08 0.71 -8.35
CA VAL A 475 -36.26 1.86 -8.73
C VAL A 475 -35.89 2.73 -7.51
N SER A 476 -36.78 2.81 -6.51
CA SER A 476 -36.56 3.50 -5.23
C SER A 476 -35.48 2.86 -4.35
N LYS A 477 -35.03 1.64 -4.66
CA LYS A 477 -33.94 0.92 -3.98
C LYS A 477 -32.66 0.86 -4.83
N GLN A 478 -32.50 1.78 -5.78
CA GLN A 478 -31.29 1.89 -6.62
C GLN A 478 -30.62 3.26 -6.41
N ARG A 479 -29.38 3.27 -5.90
CA ARG A 479 -28.67 4.51 -5.52
C ARG A 479 -28.39 5.42 -6.72
N LEU A 480 -28.06 4.88 -7.89
CA LEU A 480 -27.79 5.70 -9.07
C LEU A 480 -29.04 6.46 -9.54
N HIS A 481 -30.22 5.82 -9.51
CA HIS A 481 -31.47 6.50 -9.85
C HIS A 481 -31.82 7.59 -8.85
N LEU A 482 -31.72 7.29 -7.54
CA LEU A 482 -31.91 8.28 -6.48
C LEU A 482 -30.96 9.46 -6.64
N LEU A 483 -29.70 9.21 -7.03
CA LEU A 483 -28.72 10.26 -7.29
C LEU A 483 -29.12 11.13 -8.49
N GLN A 484 -29.55 10.53 -9.60
CA GLN A 484 -30.02 11.26 -10.78
C GLN A 484 -31.22 12.15 -10.44
N GLU A 485 -32.23 11.60 -9.76
CA GLU A 485 -33.41 12.32 -9.30
C GLU A 485 -33.00 13.48 -8.36
N PHE A 486 -32.14 13.21 -7.39
CA PHE A 486 -31.60 14.21 -6.47
C PHE A 486 -30.93 15.39 -7.18
N THR A 487 -30.10 15.11 -8.20
CA THR A 487 -29.42 16.17 -8.96
C THR A 487 -30.39 17.03 -9.77
N SER A 488 -31.57 16.51 -10.13
CA SER A 488 -32.62 17.29 -10.79
C SER A 488 -33.35 18.25 -9.82
N PHE A 489 -33.43 17.87 -8.54
CA PHE A 489 -34.10 18.65 -7.49
C PHE A 489 -33.21 19.70 -6.82
N ILE A 490 -31.90 19.45 -6.70
CA ILE A 490 -31.02 20.30 -5.89
C ILE A 490 -31.02 21.77 -6.31
N LYS A 491 -31.18 22.06 -7.61
CA LYS A 491 -31.30 23.40 -8.23
C LYS A 491 -30.65 24.52 -7.38
N PRO A 492 -29.29 24.59 -7.35
CA PRO A 492 -28.59 25.46 -6.41
C PRO A 492 -28.87 26.94 -6.70
N ILE A 493 -29.29 27.67 -5.66
CA ILE A 493 -29.62 29.10 -5.66
C ILE A 493 -28.52 29.86 -4.92
N SER A 494 -28.11 31.02 -5.43
CA SER A 494 -27.06 31.84 -4.82
C SER A 494 -27.57 32.46 -3.52
N VAL A 495 -26.75 32.45 -2.46
CA VAL A 495 -27.11 33.15 -1.21
C VAL A 495 -27.11 34.68 -1.33
N LEU A 496 -26.57 35.22 -2.43
CA LEU A 496 -26.57 36.65 -2.73
C LEU A 496 -27.88 37.13 -3.36
N GLU A 497 -28.84 36.25 -3.65
CA GLU A 497 -30.15 36.66 -4.14
C GLU A 497 -30.99 37.33 -3.04
N GLU A 498 -31.42 38.57 -3.30
CA GLU A 498 -32.38 39.28 -2.46
C GLU A 498 -33.77 38.64 -2.58
N LYS A 499 -34.42 38.39 -1.43
CA LYS A 499 -35.83 37.99 -1.39
C LYS A 499 -36.69 39.20 -1.78
N GLY A 500 -37.02 39.35 -3.06
CA GLY A 500 -38.13 40.20 -3.48
C GLY A 500 -39.48 39.53 -3.17
N GLU A 501 -40.52 40.32 -2.90
CA GLU A 501 -41.89 39.84 -2.65
C GLU A 501 -42.56 39.20 -3.88
N VAL A 502 -41.91 39.25 -5.05
CA VAL A 502 -42.36 38.64 -6.29
C VAL A 502 -41.21 37.87 -6.92
N GLU A 503 -41.39 36.56 -7.15
CA GLU A 503 -40.45 35.70 -7.87
C GLU A 503 -40.26 36.22 -9.31
N SER A 504 -39.22 37.01 -9.55
CA SER A 504 -38.82 37.37 -10.91
C SER A 504 -38.31 36.11 -11.62
N LYS A 505 -38.88 35.78 -12.79
CA LYS A 505 -38.55 34.58 -13.60
C LYS A 505 -37.08 34.47 -14.06
N GLN A 506 -36.21 35.43 -13.77
CA GLN A 506 -34.77 35.33 -14.02
C GLN A 506 -33.95 35.69 -12.77
N PRO A 507 -33.00 34.84 -12.36
CA PRO A 507 -32.14 35.07 -11.21
C PRO A 507 -31.21 36.27 -11.47
N LYS A 508 -31.15 37.24 -10.54
CA LYS A 508 -30.23 38.40 -10.63
C LYS A 508 -28.76 38.00 -10.44
N HIS A 509 -28.49 36.88 -9.74
CA HIS A 509 -27.16 36.37 -9.49
C HIS A 509 -27.09 34.87 -9.82
N LEU A 510 -26.49 34.54 -10.97
CA LEU A 510 -26.27 33.15 -11.38
C LEU A 510 -25.34 32.42 -10.39
N THR A 511 -25.66 31.18 -10.05
CA THR A 511 -24.77 30.32 -9.27
C THR A 511 -23.63 29.81 -10.14
N GLU A 512 -22.39 30.07 -9.73
CA GLU A 512 -21.19 29.48 -10.37
C GLU A 512 -21.06 27.98 -10.02
N PHE A 513 -21.64 27.55 -8.90
CA PHE A 513 -21.56 26.18 -8.41
C PHE A 513 -22.61 25.29 -9.08
N LYS A 514 -22.17 24.25 -9.79
CA LYS A 514 -23.03 23.26 -10.45
C LYS A 514 -22.82 21.87 -9.87
N VAL A 515 -23.92 21.16 -9.66
CA VAL A 515 -23.94 19.76 -9.22
C VAL A 515 -24.44 18.91 -10.37
N GLN A 516 -23.68 17.89 -10.75
CA GLN A 516 -24.03 16.97 -11.84
C GLN A 516 -23.74 15.53 -11.39
N CYS A 517 -24.57 14.59 -11.84
CA CYS A 517 -24.30 13.17 -11.69
C CYS A 517 -23.28 12.73 -12.75
N LYS A 518 -22.31 11.89 -12.38
CA LYS A 518 -21.44 11.22 -13.35
C LYS A 518 -22.25 10.26 -14.22
N ASN A 519 -21.77 10.06 -15.44
CA ASN A 519 -22.33 9.08 -16.35
C ASN A 519 -21.71 7.72 -16.06
N PHE A 520 -22.55 6.74 -15.77
CA PHE A 520 -22.15 5.35 -15.57
C PHE A 520 -22.59 4.52 -16.77
N TYR A 521 -21.69 3.69 -17.26
CA TYR A 521 -21.95 2.78 -18.35
C TYR A 521 -22.02 1.36 -17.82
N PHE A 522 -23.11 0.67 -18.15
CA PHE A 522 -23.42 -0.70 -17.75
C PHE A 522 -23.96 -1.44 -18.98
N GLU A 523 -23.06 -2.03 -19.75
CA GLU A 523 -23.38 -2.83 -20.94
C GLU A 523 -23.06 -4.32 -20.66
N PRO A 524 -23.59 -5.28 -21.45
CA PRO A 524 -23.32 -6.71 -21.25
C PRO A 524 -21.83 -7.06 -21.23
N SER A 525 -21.00 -6.29 -21.96
CA SER A 525 -19.55 -6.36 -21.88
C SER A 525 -18.99 -5.09 -21.25
N ILE A 526 -18.29 -5.24 -20.12
CA ILE A 526 -17.59 -4.13 -19.45
C ILE A 526 -16.55 -3.48 -20.37
N PHE A 527 -15.97 -4.24 -21.31
CA PHE A 527 -14.95 -3.74 -22.23
C PHE A 527 -15.53 -2.75 -23.25
N GLN A 528 -16.76 -2.97 -23.72
CA GLN A 528 -17.47 -2.01 -24.58
C GLN A 528 -17.72 -0.69 -23.83
N SER A 529 -18.14 -0.80 -22.57
CA SER A 529 -18.32 0.37 -21.69
C SER A 529 -17.01 1.12 -21.48
N CYS A 530 -15.89 0.42 -21.24
CA CYS A 530 -14.57 1.02 -21.11
C CYS A 530 -14.11 1.69 -22.41
N ALA A 531 -14.32 1.06 -23.56
CA ALA A 531 -13.97 1.61 -24.86
C ALA A 531 -14.70 2.92 -25.14
N ARG A 532 -15.96 3.02 -24.74
CA ARG A 532 -16.77 4.24 -24.85
C ARG A 532 -16.27 5.37 -23.95
N VAL A 533 -15.96 5.09 -22.68
CA VAL A 533 -15.43 6.13 -21.76
C VAL A 533 -14.07 6.63 -22.24
N LEU A 534 -13.20 5.72 -22.68
CA LEU A 534 -11.86 6.06 -23.17
C LEU A 534 -11.90 6.80 -24.52
N SER A 535 -12.85 6.51 -25.40
CA SER A 535 -13.02 7.28 -26.65
C SER A 535 -13.45 8.71 -26.37
N TYR A 536 -14.43 8.93 -25.47
CA TYR A 536 -14.86 10.28 -25.06
C TYR A 536 -13.73 11.08 -24.39
N THR A 537 -12.83 10.39 -23.70
CA THR A 537 -11.63 11.00 -23.13
C THR A 537 -10.69 11.49 -24.23
N LYS A 538 -10.46 10.69 -25.29
CA LYS A 538 -9.60 11.06 -26.44
C LYS A 538 -10.22 12.15 -27.31
N ASP A 539 -11.54 12.11 -27.51
CA ASP A 539 -12.29 13.09 -28.30
C ASP A 539 -12.49 14.42 -27.55
N SER A 540 -11.93 14.56 -26.34
CA SER A 540 -12.01 15.75 -25.48
C SER A 540 -13.44 16.21 -25.21
N VAL A 541 -14.39 15.26 -25.13
CA VAL A 541 -15.79 15.54 -24.78
C VAL A 541 -15.91 16.12 -23.37
N TYR A 542 -15.04 15.69 -22.47
CA TYR A 542 -14.97 16.20 -21.11
C TYR A 542 -14.19 17.52 -21.03
N GLU A 543 -14.78 18.51 -20.36
CA GLU A 543 -14.19 19.84 -20.10
C GLU A 543 -13.02 19.80 -19.09
N TYR A 544 -12.74 18.65 -18.46
CA TYR A 544 -11.74 18.50 -17.39
C TYR A 544 -10.80 17.30 -17.62
N ASN A 545 -9.68 17.28 -16.92
CA ASN A 545 -8.68 16.22 -17.01
C ASN A 545 -9.18 14.90 -16.40
N ILE A 546 -8.85 13.80 -17.07
CA ILE A 546 -9.20 12.43 -16.67
C ILE A 546 -7.91 11.65 -16.49
N ASP A 547 -7.75 11.00 -15.35
CA ASP A 547 -6.53 10.26 -14.98
C ASP A 547 -6.75 8.74 -14.85
N GLY A 548 -7.89 8.24 -15.31
CA GLY A 548 -8.20 6.81 -15.31
C GLY A 548 -9.69 6.47 -15.36
N LEU A 549 -10.03 5.29 -14.83
CA LEU A 549 -11.39 4.74 -14.77
C LEU A 549 -11.74 4.32 -13.34
N ILE A 550 -13.02 4.40 -12.99
CA ILE A 550 -13.57 3.86 -11.75
C ILE A 550 -14.59 2.77 -12.09
N PHE A 551 -14.47 1.64 -11.40
CA PHE A 551 -15.39 0.51 -11.50
C PHE A 551 -16.17 0.38 -10.19
N THR A 552 -17.49 0.48 -10.29
CA THR A 552 -18.41 0.41 -9.16
C THR A 552 -19.27 -0.85 -9.29
N PRO A 553 -19.33 -1.72 -8.26
CA PRO A 553 -20.19 -2.90 -8.30
C PRO A 553 -21.67 -2.48 -8.30
N THR A 554 -22.47 -3.10 -9.16
CA THR A 554 -23.87 -2.70 -9.38
C THR A 554 -24.82 -3.26 -8.32
N ASN A 555 -24.58 -4.48 -7.86
CA ASN A 555 -25.47 -5.25 -6.98
C ASN A 555 -25.09 -5.22 -5.49
N LEU A 556 -24.12 -4.39 -5.09
CA LEU A 556 -23.63 -4.32 -3.70
C LEU A 556 -24.06 -3.03 -2.99
N ALA A 557 -24.31 -3.16 -1.68
CA ALA A 557 -24.42 -2.02 -0.76
C ALA A 557 -23.07 -1.31 -0.62
N VAL A 558 -23.07 -0.04 -0.20
CA VAL A 558 -21.84 0.77 -0.07
C VAL A 558 -20.86 0.10 0.89
N GLY A 559 -19.69 -0.30 0.41
CA GLY A 559 -18.66 -0.94 1.23
C GLY A 559 -18.87 -2.43 1.54
N ALA A 560 -19.89 -3.07 0.97
CA ALA A 560 -20.16 -4.51 1.12
C ALA A 560 -19.21 -5.38 0.28
N ILE A 561 -19.01 -6.63 0.69
CA ILE A 561 -18.15 -7.59 -0.06
C ILE A 561 -19.02 -8.60 -0.81
N LYS A 562 -20.15 -9.02 -0.23
CA LYS A 562 -21.09 -9.97 -0.82
C LYS A 562 -22.48 -9.35 -0.99
N VAL A 563 -23.23 -9.91 -1.93
CA VAL A 563 -24.63 -9.54 -2.15
C VAL A 563 -25.43 -9.85 -0.88
N GLY A 564 -26.20 -8.87 -0.41
CA GLY A 564 -26.99 -8.98 0.83
C GLY A 564 -26.22 -8.64 2.12
N ASP A 565 -24.92 -8.34 2.06
CA ASP A 565 -24.19 -7.81 3.22
C ASP A 565 -24.72 -6.43 3.63
N LYS A 566 -24.57 -6.11 4.92
CA LYS A 566 -24.85 -4.76 5.44
C LYS A 566 -23.89 -3.73 4.83
N ALA A 567 -24.33 -2.48 4.80
CA ALA A 567 -23.46 -1.36 4.42
C ALA A 567 -22.20 -1.33 5.30
N GLY A 568 -21.09 -0.94 4.67
CA GLY A 568 -19.76 -0.89 5.28
C GLY A 568 -19.68 0.07 6.49
N PRO A 569 -18.54 0.08 7.18
CA PRO A 569 -18.36 0.87 8.39
C PRO A 569 -18.57 2.38 8.16
N LEU A 570 -18.97 3.09 9.23
CA LEU A 570 -19.11 4.55 9.28
C LEU A 570 -17.78 5.24 9.64
N TYR A 571 -16.68 4.73 9.10
CA TYR A 571 -15.35 5.32 9.22
C TYR A 571 -14.58 5.08 7.91
N LYS A 572 -13.53 5.86 7.70
CA LYS A 572 -12.69 5.82 6.50
C LYS A 572 -12.13 4.42 6.28
N SER A 573 -12.64 3.74 5.26
CA SER A 573 -12.27 2.37 4.89
C SER A 573 -11.97 2.26 3.39
N THR A 574 -11.43 1.12 2.99
CA THR A 574 -11.27 0.75 1.58
C THR A 574 -12.33 -0.27 1.20
N TRP A 575 -12.96 -0.10 0.05
CA TRP A 575 -13.96 -1.02 -0.49
C TRP A 575 -13.30 -2.00 -1.45
N ALA A 576 -13.11 -3.24 -0.99
CA ALA A 576 -12.40 -4.28 -1.75
C ALA A 576 -13.06 -4.65 -3.10
N ALA A 577 -14.37 -4.37 -3.25
CA ALA A 577 -15.10 -4.61 -4.49
C ALA A 577 -15.19 -3.36 -5.40
N SER A 578 -14.77 -2.18 -4.98
CA SER A 578 -14.71 -0.99 -5.86
C SER A 578 -13.29 -0.83 -6.38
N PHE A 579 -13.13 -0.72 -7.70
CA PHE A 579 -11.81 -0.61 -8.32
C PHE A 579 -11.55 0.75 -8.95
N LYS A 580 -10.28 1.15 -8.96
CA LYS A 580 -9.74 2.25 -9.73
C LYS A 580 -8.66 1.71 -10.65
N TRP A 581 -8.67 2.14 -11.90
CA TRP A 581 -7.60 1.89 -12.85
C TRP A 581 -6.99 3.23 -13.26
N LYS A 582 -5.67 3.26 -13.38
CA LYS A 582 -4.91 4.39 -13.91
C LYS A 582 -4.01 3.88 -15.04
N PRO A 583 -3.75 4.68 -16.08
CA PRO A 583 -2.73 4.35 -17.05
C PRO A 583 -1.39 4.09 -16.33
N PRO A 584 -0.58 3.10 -16.77
CA PRO A 584 0.64 2.70 -16.07
C PRO A 584 1.63 3.85 -15.83
N SER A 585 1.68 4.82 -16.76
CA SER A 585 2.50 6.03 -16.65
C SER A 585 2.13 6.95 -15.49
N TYR A 586 0.93 6.83 -14.93
CA TYR A 586 0.44 7.64 -13.81
C TYR A 586 0.43 6.88 -12.47
N ASN A 587 1.01 5.68 -12.41
CA ASN A 587 1.15 4.95 -11.16
C ASN A 587 2.27 5.57 -10.32
N THR A 588 1.94 5.91 -9.07
CA THR A 588 2.84 6.56 -8.12
C THR A 588 2.78 5.89 -6.75
N ILE A 589 3.84 6.05 -5.96
CA ILE A 589 3.89 5.62 -4.56
C ILE A 589 4.40 6.77 -3.70
N ASP A 590 3.69 7.02 -2.61
CA ASP A 590 4.07 8.00 -1.60
C ASP A 590 4.98 7.36 -0.56
N PHE A 591 6.24 7.78 -0.51
CA PHE A 591 7.24 7.29 0.44
C PHE A 591 7.60 8.35 1.47
N LEU A 592 7.84 7.91 2.71
CA LEU A 592 8.60 8.69 3.68
C LEU A 592 10.09 8.57 3.31
N VAL A 593 10.76 9.71 3.11
CA VAL A 593 12.17 9.71 2.69
C VAL A 593 13.10 9.84 3.88
N SER A 594 14.11 8.97 3.94
CA SER A 594 15.28 9.13 4.83
C SER A 594 16.55 9.17 4.00
N VAL A 595 17.55 9.93 4.44
CA VAL A 595 18.83 10.06 3.74
C VAL A 595 19.80 9.00 4.28
N LYS A 596 20.42 8.22 3.40
CA LYS A 596 21.44 7.25 3.79
C LYS A 596 22.64 7.96 4.42
N LYS A 597 23.05 7.50 5.60
CA LYS A 597 24.14 8.08 6.39
C LYS A 597 25.41 7.23 6.27
N ASP A 598 26.57 7.88 6.33
CA ASP A 598 27.88 7.24 6.37
C ASP A 598 28.19 6.60 7.74
N LYS A 599 29.36 5.96 7.86
CA LYS A 599 29.81 5.33 9.12
C LYS A 599 29.95 6.32 10.30
N ASN A 600 30.00 7.61 10.03
CA ASN A 600 30.13 8.69 11.01
C ASN A 600 28.78 9.38 11.31
N GLY A 601 27.67 8.92 10.70
CA GLY A 601 26.35 9.49 10.87
C GLY A 601 26.07 10.76 10.06
N LYS A 602 26.93 11.12 9.08
CA LYS A 602 26.72 12.24 8.17
C LYS A 602 26.08 11.78 6.85
N ASP A 603 25.40 12.69 6.15
CA ASP A 603 24.81 12.40 4.84
C ASP A 603 25.86 11.90 3.84
N GLU A 604 25.59 10.77 3.19
CA GLU A 604 26.45 10.23 2.14
C GLU A 604 26.21 11.01 0.84
N ILE A 605 27.22 11.77 0.39
CA ILE A 605 27.20 12.52 -0.87
C ILE A 605 28.16 11.85 -1.85
N HIS A 606 27.67 11.53 -3.03
CA HIS A 606 28.43 10.92 -4.12
C HIS A 606 28.66 11.93 -5.26
N HIS A 607 29.74 11.76 -6.00
CA HIS A 607 30.16 12.62 -7.11
C HIS A 607 30.17 11.83 -8.43
N ILE A 608 29.55 12.37 -9.47
CA ILE A 608 29.60 11.85 -10.85
C ILE A 608 30.50 12.80 -11.66
N PHE A 609 31.57 12.28 -12.22
CA PHE A 609 32.44 13.00 -13.14
C PHE A 609 31.99 12.70 -14.58
N GLN A 610 31.51 13.70 -15.32
CA GLN A 610 31.22 13.53 -16.74
C GLN A 610 32.53 13.62 -17.56
N GLU A 611 32.85 12.56 -18.30
CA GLU A 611 33.89 12.59 -19.34
C GLU A 611 33.35 13.29 -20.59
N SER A 612 33.26 14.62 -20.57
CA SER A 612 33.03 15.40 -21.78
C SER A 612 33.99 16.58 -21.83
N ARG A 613 34.96 16.47 -22.75
CA ARG A 613 35.95 17.51 -23.05
C ARG A 613 35.26 18.71 -23.70
N ASN A 614 34.93 19.71 -22.91
CA ASN A 614 34.89 21.09 -23.39
C ASN A 614 36.26 21.73 -23.08
N MET A 615 36.87 22.38 -24.09
CA MET A 615 38.21 22.98 -23.99
C MET A 615 38.31 24.18 -23.04
N ASP A 616 37.25 24.55 -22.33
CA ASP A 616 37.23 25.58 -21.30
C ASP A 616 36.97 24.96 -19.91
N GLY A 617 38.02 24.40 -19.32
CA GLY A 617 38.39 24.48 -17.89
C GLY A 617 37.40 24.28 -16.72
N GLN A 618 36.11 24.00 -16.90
CA GLN A 618 35.18 23.68 -15.80
C GLN A 618 34.68 22.24 -15.93
N GLN A 619 35.17 21.37 -15.05
CA GLN A 619 34.54 20.08 -14.77
C GLN A 619 33.27 20.34 -13.94
N ASP A 620 32.11 20.17 -14.55
CA ASP A 620 30.86 20.09 -13.80
C ASP A 620 30.82 18.76 -13.04
N VAL A 621 31.04 18.83 -11.73
CA VAL A 621 30.91 17.68 -10.82
C VAL A 621 29.45 17.61 -10.38
N GLU A 622 28.68 16.67 -10.94
CA GLU A 622 27.32 16.42 -10.48
C GLU A 622 27.36 15.66 -9.13
N GLN A 623 26.60 16.13 -8.14
CA GLN A 623 26.53 15.52 -6.81
C GLN A 623 25.16 14.89 -6.59
N TYR A 624 25.10 13.76 -5.89
CA TYR A 624 23.84 13.10 -5.53
C TYR A 624 23.85 12.52 -4.12
N LYS A 625 22.65 12.36 -3.54
CA LYS A 625 22.41 11.63 -2.29
C LYS A 625 21.59 10.37 -2.57
N THR A 626 21.79 9.33 -1.76
CA THR A 626 20.95 8.13 -1.79
C THR A 626 19.90 8.19 -0.66
N LEU A 627 18.65 8.00 -1.04
CA LEU A 627 17.49 7.95 -0.16
C LEU A 627 17.11 6.50 0.14
N ILE A 628 16.57 6.30 1.33
CA ILE A 628 15.86 5.10 1.77
C ILE A 628 14.36 5.45 1.77
N LEU A 629 13.63 4.80 0.87
CA LEU A 629 12.19 4.95 0.69
C LEU A 629 11.45 4.03 1.65
N MET A 630 10.66 4.62 2.54
CA MET A 630 9.94 3.90 3.59
C MET A 630 8.42 3.94 3.38
N CYS A 631 7.75 2.84 3.76
CA CYS A 631 6.31 2.70 3.80
C CYS A 631 5.82 2.43 5.21
N GLY A 632 4.55 2.75 5.48
CA GLY A 632 3.92 2.39 6.75
C GLY A 632 3.58 0.90 6.83
N PHE A 633 4.02 0.23 7.88
CA PHE A 633 3.91 -1.21 8.05
C PHE A 633 3.28 -1.59 9.39
N ASP A 634 2.32 -2.51 9.37
CA ASP A 634 1.69 -3.13 10.54
C ASP A 634 1.81 -4.66 10.40
N GLU A 635 2.52 -5.29 11.32
CA GLU A 635 2.76 -6.74 11.35
C GLU A 635 1.46 -7.56 11.35
N ARG A 636 0.36 -7.02 11.91
CA ARG A 636 -0.93 -7.72 11.93
C ARG A 636 -1.64 -7.73 10.60
N LYS A 637 -1.52 -6.64 9.84
CA LYS A 637 -2.24 -6.43 8.58
C LYS A 637 -1.42 -6.82 7.37
N HIS A 638 -0.11 -6.64 7.42
CA HIS A 638 0.78 -6.76 6.27
C HIS A 638 1.65 -8.03 6.28
N GLY A 639 1.61 -8.83 7.35
CA GLY A 639 2.39 -10.06 7.47
C GLY A 639 3.77 -9.84 8.11
N PHE A 640 4.70 -10.77 7.87
CA PHE A 640 6.10 -10.64 8.32
C PHE A 640 6.96 -10.18 7.15
N ILE A 641 7.88 -9.23 7.40
CA ILE A 641 8.75 -8.65 6.37
C ILE A 641 9.72 -9.72 5.83
N ASN A 642 10.32 -10.51 6.71
CA ASN A 642 11.23 -11.59 6.30
C ASN A 642 11.08 -12.83 7.22
N PRO A 643 10.01 -13.62 7.03
CA PRO A 643 9.72 -14.78 7.86
C PRO A 643 10.89 -15.79 7.94
N PHE A 644 11.60 -15.97 6.83
CA PHE A 644 12.76 -16.86 6.76
C PHE A 644 13.89 -16.36 7.66
N GLN A 645 14.27 -15.09 7.53
CA GLN A 645 15.32 -14.51 8.37
C GLN A 645 14.94 -14.47 9.85
N ASP A 646 13.67 -14.24 10.16
CA ASP A 646 13.16 -14.23 11.53
C ASP A 646 13.28 -15.61 12.18
N ILE A 647 13.00 -16.69 11.45
CA ILE A 647 13.24 -18.06 11.92
C ILE A 647 14.74 -18.30 12.14
N LEU A 648 15.59 -17.93 11.19
CA LEU A 648 17.05 -18.15 11.31
C LEU A 648 17.66 -17.39 12.49
N ASN A 649 17.12 -16.21 12.82
CA ASN A 649 17.57 -15.37 13.93
C ASN A 649 16.85 -15.64 15.26
N ASP A 650 15.94 -16.61 15.31
CA ASP A 650 15.08 -16.87 16.47
C ASP A 650 14.26 -15.66 16.95
N LYS A 651 13.88 -14.78 16.03
CA LYS A 651 12.97 -13.65 16.28
C LYS A 651 11.53 -14.15 16.22
N LEU A 652 11.11 -14.85 17.27
CA LEU A 652 9.77 -15.44 17.34
C LEU A 652 8.75 -14.43 17.92
N PRO A 653 7.52 -14.41 17.39
CA PRO A 653 6.47 -13.50 17.89
C PRO A 653 5.98 -13.92 19.28
N GLU A 654 5.95 -12.98 20.23
CA GLU A 654 5.41 -13.18 21.58
C GLU A 654 3.89 -12.94 21.63
N PRO A 655 3.12 -13.67 22.47
CA PRO A 655 1.68 -13.48 22.58
C PRO A 655 1.23 -12.11 23.13
N SER A 656 2.12 -11.36 23.79
CA SER A 656 1.79 -10.12 24.52
C SER A 656 1.69 -8.86 23.66
N ASP A 657 2.09 -8.88 22.38
CA ASP A 657 2.08 -7.71 21.50
C ASP A 657 0.70 -7.42 20.83
N LEU A 658 -0.38 -7.98 21.39
CA LEU A 658 -1.75 -7.88 20.86
C LEU A 658 -2.48 -6.56 21.20
N ASP A 659 -1.96 -5.72 22.10
CA ASP A 659 -2.61 -4.45 22.47
C ASP A 659 -1.72 -3.20 22.31
N ASN A 660 -0.55 -3.32 21.68
CA ASN A 660 0.26 -2.14 21.40
C ASN A 660 -0.27 -1.38 20.17
N ASP A 661 -0.99 -0.29 20.39
CA ASP A 661 -1.47 0.64 19.35
C ASP A 661 -0.33 1.31 18.54
N GLN A 662 0.94 1.01 18.84
CA GLN A 662 2.14 1.50 18.14
C GLN A 662 2.72 0.53 17.09
N THR A 663 1.99 -0.49 16.64
CA THR A 663 2.53 -1.46 15.64
C THR A 663 2.76 -0.86 14.25
N TYR A 664 2.13 0.27 13.92
CA TYR A 664 2.34 0.94 12.64
C TYR A 664 3.65 1.73 12.67
N LYS A 665 4.65 1.26 11.92
CA LYS A 665 6.00 1.85 11.86
C LYS A 665 6.46 2.05 10.41
N PRO A 666 7.33 3.04 10.15
CA PRO A 666 7.95 3.17 8.84
C PRO A 666 8.99 2.06 8.67
N VAL A 667 8.98 1.37 7.52
CA VAL A 667 9.97 0.35 7.15
C VAL A 667 10.42 0.56 5.70
N PRO A 668 11.67 0.20 5.34
CA PRO A 668 12.13 0.25 3.96
C PRO A 668 11.22 -0.56 3.03
N PHE A 669 10.89 -0.01 1.87
CA PHE A 669 10.00 -0.66 0.91
C PHE A 669 10.70 -1.81 0.18
N GLN A 670 10.27 -3.04 0.44
CA GLN A 670 10.80 -4.26 -0.21
C GLN A 670 9.66 -5.03 -0.86
N PRO A 671 9.27 -4.70 -2.09
CA PRO A 671 8.13 -5.32 -2.75
C PRO A 671 8.26 -6.84 -2.84
N THR A 672 7.12 -7.52 -2.85
CA THR A 672 7.06 -8.99 -2.90
C THR A 672 7.01 -9.53 -4.31
N GLU A 673 6.33 -8.85 -5.23
CA GLU A 673 6.06 -9.34 -6.58
C GLU A 673 6.04 -8.19 -7.62
N PRO A 674 7.02 -8.12 -8.54
CA PRO A 674 8.28 -8.86 -8.49
C PRO A 674 9.09 -8.48 -7.24
N SER A 675 9.80 -9.45 -6.64
CA SER A 675 10.60 -9.17 -5.46
C SER A 675 11.85 -8.36 -5.81
N ASP A 676 12.05 -7.22 -5.16
CA ASP A 676 13.25 -6.39 -5.34
C ASP A 676 13.71 -5.83 -3.99
N SER A 677 14.84 -6.30 -3.47
CA SER A 677 15.40 -5.82 -2.21
C SER A 677 15.97 -4.40 -2.29
N ASN A 678 16.34 -3.95 -3.49
CA ASN A 678 16.94 -2.65 -3.76
C ASN A 678 15.92 -1.58 -4.14
N ALA A 679 14.64 -1.94 -4.32
CA ALA A 679 13.57 -0.98 -4.61
C ALA A 679 13.38 0.09 -3.53
N CYS A 680 13.90 -0.12 -2.32
CA CYS A 680 13.93 0.91 -1.27
C CYS A 680 14.96 2.02 -1.50
N PHE A 681 15.90 1.88 -2.45
CA PHE A 681 16.95 2.88 -2.67
C PHE A 681 16.66 3.75 -3.88
N CYS A 682 16.90 5.06 -3.74
CA CYS A 682 16.73 6.04 -4.80
C CYS A 682 17.83 7.12 -4.72
N ASN A 683 18.51 7.38 -5.83
CA ASN A 683 19.50 8.43 -5.97
C ASN A 683 18.84 9.72 -6.45
N ILE A 684 19.12 10.83 -5.78
CA ILE A 684 18.61 12.17 -6.14
C ILE A 684 19.78 13.11 -6.39
N ARG A 685 19.80 13.72 -7.58
CA ARG A 685 20.78 14.76 -7.94
C ARG A 685 20.51 16.02 -7.12
N LEU A 686 21.57 16.61 -6.60
CA LEU A 686 21.51 17.87 -5.87
C LEU A 686 21.55 19.03 -6.87
N GLN A 687 20.59 19.95 -6.77
CA GLN A 687 20.44 21.06 -7.71
C GLN A 687 20.60 22.43 -7.03
N GLY A 688 21.06 23.40 -7.82
CA GLY A 688 21.21 24.80 -7.42
C GLY A 688 22.42 25.11 -6.51
N PRO A 689 22.64 26.39 -6.17
CA PRO A 689 23.80 26.85 -5.39
C PRO A 689 23.84 26.33 -3.95
N LYS A 690 22.73 25.74 -3.46
CA LYS A 690 22.60 25.15 -2.12
C LYS A 690 22.68 23.63 -2.09
N LEU A 691 22.88 22.97 -3.25
CA LEU A 691 22.92 21.50 -3.35
C LEU A 691 21.72 20.83 -2.66
N ALA A 692 20.51 21.25 -3.05
CA ALA A 692 19.27 20.77 -2.43
C ALA A 692 18.59 19.68 -3.25
N MET A 693 17.78 18.85 -2.57
CA MET A 693 16.93 17.84 -3.22
C MET A 693 15.65 18.51 -3.74
N MET A 694 15.29 18.23 -4.99
CA MET A 694 14.16 18.86 -5.66
C MET A 694 13.33 17.83 -6.42
N THR A 695 12.02 18.03 -6.47
CA THR A 695 11.08 17.21 -7.24
C THR A 695 10.94 17.72 -8.69
N GLU A 696 10.29 16.96 -9.59
CA GLU A 696 10.00 17.40 -10.97
C GLU A 696 9.10 18.65 -11.01
N GLU A 697 8.20 18.82 -10.04
CA GLU A 697 7.42 20.05 -9.85
C GLU A 697 8.22 21.22 -9.22
N GLU A 698 9.56 21.17 -9.23
CA GLU A 698 10.47 22.20 -8.70
C GLU A 698 10.28 22.48 -7.19
N GLN A 699 9.85 21.48 -6.42
CA GLN A 699 9.64 21.61 -4.97
C GLN A 699 10.85 21.09 -4.20
N TYR A 700 11.37 21.89 -3.27
CA TYR A 700 12.39 21.46 -2.32
C TYR A 700 11.82 20.50 -1.29
N PHE A 701 12.58 19.45 -0.96
CA PHE A 701 12.26 18.53 0.12
C PHE A 701 13.49 18.08 0.90
N GLU A 702 13.27 17.65 2.14
CA GLU A 702 14.30 17.21 3.08
C GLU A 702 13.95 15.81 3.63
N GLU A 703 14.82 15.28 4.52
CA GLU A 703 14.52 14.07 5.29
C GLU A 703 13.22 14.24 6.12
N ASP A 704 12.53 13.13 6.40
CA ASP A 704 11.26 13.06 7.13
C ASP A 704 10.06 13.73 6.42
N MET A 705 10.18 14.04 5.13
CA MET A 705 9.07 14.45 4.27
C MET A 705 8.44 13.25 3.55
N ILE A 706 7.15 13.35 3.24
CA ILE A 706 6.46 12.36 2.41
C ILE A 706 6.42 12.90 0.98
N VAL A 707 6.97 12.14 0.04
CA VAL A 707 7.16 12.54 -1.36
C VAL A 707 6.51 11.48 -2.26
N GLU A 708 5.83 11.94 -3.30
CA GLU A 708 5.19 11.10 -4.32
C GLU A 708 6.21 10.78 -5.41
N PHE A 709 6.46 9.49 -5.67
CA PHE A 709 7.42 9.02 -6.66
C PHE A 709 6.75 8.26 -7.81
N SER A 710 7.28 8.42 -9.02
CA SER A 710 7.03 7.56 -10.18
C SER A 710 8.20 6.58 -10.37
N TYR A 711 7.92 5.42 -10.97
CA TYR A 711 8.92 4.39 -11.25
C TYR A 711 9.08 4.17 -12.75
N ASP A 712 10.33 4.17 -13.22
CA ASP A 712 10.69 3.86 -14.59
C ASP A 712 11.70 2.70 -14.61
N PRO A 713 11.30 1.50 -15.07
CA PRO A 713 12.20 0.33 -15.11
C PRO A 713 13.31 0.46 -16.15
N LEU A 714 13.24 1.40 -17.10
CA LEU A 714 14.24 1.59 -18.15
C LEU A 714 15.47 2.38 -17.69
N LYS A 715 15.40 3.04 -16.52
CA LYS A 715 16.52 3.81 -15.95
C LYS A 715 17.53 2.90 -15.23
N GLU A 716 18.75 3.40 -15.08
CA GLU A 716 19.83 2.73 -14.35
C GLU A 716 19.46 2.41 -12.89
N GLU A 717 20.08 1.39 -12.32
CA GLU A 717 19.85 0.99 -10.94
C GLU A 717 20.15 2.14 -9.96
N GLY A 718 19.26 2.34 -8.99
CA GLY A 718 19.28 3.51 -8.11
C GLY A 718 18.62 4.77 -8.70
N TRP A 719 18.40 4.87 -10.01
CA TRP A 719 17.76 6.03 -10.68
C TRP A 719 16.35 5.76 -11.19
N LYS A 720 15.80 4.57 -10.90
CA LYS A 720 14.47 4.13 -11.35
C LYS A 720 13.33 4.94 -10.75
N TRP A 721 13.50 5.45 -9.52
CA TRP A 721 12.52 6.29 -8.85
C TRP A 721 12.74 7.77 -9.17
N THR A 722 11.67 8.48 -9.52
CA THR A 722 11.70 9.92 -9.80
C THR A 722 10.70 10.65 -8.89
N PRO A 723 11.13 11.64 -8.07
CA PRO A 723 10.23 12.38 -7.18
C PRO A 723 9.40 13.39 -7.97
N LEU A 724 8.08 13.28 -7.93
CA LEU A 724 7.16 14.18 -8.63
C LEU A 724 6.87 15.44 -7.81
N ARG A 725 6.39 15.26 -6.57
CA ARG A 725 5.98 16.36 -5.67
C ARG A 725 5.98 15.97 -4.20
N VAL A 726 5.96 16.98 -3.33
CA VAL A 726 5.87 16.79 -1.87
C VAL A 726 4.41 16.71 -1.44
N ARG A 727 4.06 15.67 -0.67
CA ARG A 727 2.75 15.51 -0.04
C ARG A 727 2.69 16.28 1.28
N TYR A 728 2.58 17.62 1.20
CA TYR A 728 2.54 18.50 2.38
C TYR A 728 1.38 18.19 3.33
N ASP A 729 0.26 17.70 2.80
CA ASP A 729 -0.90 17.24 3.57
C ASP A 729 -0.51 16.10 4.52
N LYS A 730 0.14 15.05 3.98
CA LYS A 730 0.58 13.89 4.76
C LYS A 730 1.75 14.22 5.68
N THR A 731 2.68 15.04 5.19
CA THR A 731 3.85 15.48 5.96
C THR A 731 3.42 16.29 7.19
N ALA A 732 2.43 17.17 7.06
CA ALA A 732 1.87 17.92 8.18
C ALA A 732 1.21 17.01 9.24
N GLU A 733 0.56 15.90 8.83
CA GLU A 733 0.01 14.92 9.76
C GLU A 733 1.11 14.21 10.56
N LEU A 734 2.19 13.78 9.89
CA LEU A 734 3.34 13.16 10.55
C LEU A 734 3.97 14.11 11.58
N ILE A 735 4.20 15.37 11.20
CA ILE A 735 4.75 16.41 12.09
C ILE A 735 3.81 16.70 13.27
N ALA A 736 2.48 16.58 13.08
CA ALA A 736 1.50 16.73 14.15
C ALA A 736 1.46 15.54 15.13
N GLY A 737 2.31 14.53 14.94
CA GLY A 737 2.40 13.33 15.78
C GLY A 737 1.39 12.24 15.39
N LEU A 738 0.81 12.29 14.19
CA LEU A 738 -0.01 11.21 13.66
C LEU A 738 0.90 10.18 12.96
N HIS A 739 0.52 8.90 13.00
CA HIS A 739 1.28 7.80 12.40
C HIS A 739 1.03 7.68 10.89
N ASN A 740 1.30 8.72 10.11
CA ASN A 740 1.20 8.71 8.65
C ASN A 740 2.62 8.66 8.05
N TYR A 741 2.99 7.54 7.41
CA TYR A 741 4.32 7.30 6.85
C TYR A 741 4.29 7.12 5.32
N GLY A 742 3.35 7.78 4.64
CA GLY A 742 3.10 7.60 3.21
C GLY A 742 2.09 6.48 2.93
N ASN A 743 2.26 5.75 1.83
CA ASN A 743 1.39 4.60 1.57
C ASN A 743 1.63 3.47 2.58
N ALA A 744 0.54 2.78 2.96
CA ALA A 744 0.65 1.51 3.67
C ALA A 744 1.31 0.47 2.76
N TYR A 745 2.10 -0.43 3.35
CA TYR A 745 2.91 -1.40 2.61
C TYR A 745 2.13 -2.20 1.56
N HIS A 746 0.95 -2.72 1.90
CA HIS A 746 0.12 -3.46 0.94
C HIS A 746 -0.35 -2.58 -0.24
N VAL A 747 -0.64 -1.30 0.00
CA VAL A 747 -1.01 -0.35 -1.08
C VAL A 747 0.19 -0.08 -1.98
N ALA A 748 1.37 0.15 -1.39
CA ALA A 748 2.61 0.33 -2.15
C ALA A 748 2.94 -0.93 -2.98
N ASN A 749 2.79 -2.12 -2.40
CA ASN A 749 3.02 -3.38 -3.08
C ASN A 749 2.02 -3.62 -4.24
N ASN A 750 0.75 -3.27 -4.06
CA ASN A 750 -0.26 -3.36 -5.13
C ASN A 750 0.05 -2.38 -6.27
N ASN A 751 0.48 -1.16 -5.95
CA ASN A 751 0.92 -0.21 -6.97
C ASN A 751 2.17 -0.71 -7.69
N TRP A 752 3.11 -1.34 -6.97
CA TRP A 752 4.31 -1.97 -7.55
C TRP A 752 3.98 -3.12 -8.50
N GLN A 753 3.03 -3.99 -8.13
CA GLN A 753 2.49 -5.02 -9.01
C GLN A 753 1.88 -4.39 -10.27
N SER A 754 1.06 -3.34 -10.14
CA SER A 754 0.46 -2.65 -11.29
C SER A 754 1.47 -1.92 -12.18
N ILE A 755 2.64 -1.55 -11.65
CA ILE A 755 3.75 -0.98 -12.44
C ILE A 755 4.42 -2.07 -13.30
N HIS A 756 4.63 -3.27 -12.76
CA HIS A 756 5.36 -4.36 -13.45
C HIS A 756 4.47 -5.28 -14.28
N LYS A 757 3.20 -5.43 -13.89
CA LYS A 757 2.16 -6.20 -14.58
C LYS A 757 0.98 -5.27 -14.92
N PRO A 758 1.18 -4.25 -15.78
CA PRO A 758 0.17 -3.24 -16.04
C PRO A 758 -1.02 -3.79 -16.84
N ILE A 759 -2.24 -3.42 -16.41
CA ILE A 759 -3.42 -3.53 -17.27
C ILE A 759 -3.39 -2.36 -18.25
N THR A 760 -3.29 -2.65 -19.55
CA THR A 760 -3.20 -1.63 -20.59
C THR A 760 -4.58 -1.11 -21.00
N GLU A 761 -4.62 0.06 -21.66
CA GLU A 761 -5.85 0.57 -22.26
C GLU A 761 -6.46 -0.42 -23.26
N ASP A 762 -5.63 -1.12 -24.04
CA ASP A 762 -6.12 -2.01 -25.08
C ASP A 762 -6.79 -3.24 -24.46
N MET A 763 -6.22 -3.82 -23.39
CA MET A 763 -6.85 -4.90 -22.61
C MET A 763 -8.25 -4.49 -22.11
N LEU A 764 -8.41 -3.25 -21.65
CA LEU A 764 -9.70 -2.75 -21.15
C LEU A 764 -10.70 -2.41 -22.27
N LYS A 765 -10.25 -2.13 -23.49
CA LYS A 765 -11.14 -1.79 -24.62
C LYS A 765 -11.65 -3.01 -25.35
N THR A 766 -10.76 -3.97 -25.62
CA THR A 766 -11.05 -5.11 -26.48
C THR A 766 -11.38 -6.37 -25.67
N GLY A 767 -10.85 -6.48 -24.44
CA GLY A 767 -10.82 -7.74 -23.70
C GLY A 767 -9.81 -8.75 -24.26
N GLU A 768 -9.03 -8.38 -25.28
CA GLU A 768 -7.99 -9.21 -25.89
C GLU A 768 -6.63 -8.97 -25.23
N GLY A 769 -5.73 -9.96 -25.29
CA GLY A 769 -4.39 -9.87 -24.69
C GLY A 769 -4.39 -9.97 -23.16
N ILE A 770 -5.52 -10.29 -22.53
CA ILE A 770 -5.60 -10.68 -21.12
C ILE A 770 -5.12 -12.14 -21.01
N PRO A 771 -4.11 -12.47 -20.20
CA PRO A 771 -3.67 -13.85 -20.01
C PRO A 771 -4.84 -14.73 -19.55
N THR A 772 -5.14 -15.80 -20.30
CA THR A 772 -6.18 -16.79 -19.97
C THR A 772 -5.80 -17.63 -18.76
N ASP A 773 -4.49 -17.77 -18.54
CA ASP A 773 -3.89 -18.41 -17.38
C ASP A 773 -3.01 -17.37 -16.67
N ILE A 774 -3.20 -17.16 -15.35
CA ILE A 774 -2.19 -16.50 -14.49
C ILE A 774 -1.05 -17.51 -14.23
N VAL A 775 -0.57 -18.15 -15.30
CA VAL A 775 0.57 -19.03 -15.34
C VAL A 775 1.61 -18.26 -16.13
N GLY A 776 2.60 -17.73 -15.44
CA GLY A 776 3.81 -17.24 -16.09
C GLY A 776 4.42 -18.39 -16.87
N ASP A 777 4.39 -18.30 -18.19
CA ASP A 777 5.14 -19.16 -19.10
C ASP A 777 6.58 -18.67 -19.10
N ASN A 778 7.31 -19.06 -18.05
CA ASN A 778 8.77 -19.09 -17.96
C ASN A 778 9.09 -20.07 -16.84
N GLY A 779 10.07 -20.94 -17.06
CA GLY A 779 10.41 -22.09 -16.20
C GLY A 779 10.87 -21.81 -14.76
N ASP A 780 10.54 -20.64 -14.20
CA ASP A 780 10.76 -20.25 -12.82
C ASP A 780 9.63 -19.29 -12.40
N SER A 781 8.94 -19.55 -11.27
CA SER A 781 7.86 -18.72 -10.66
C SER A 781 6.51 -18.75 -11.42
N GLU A 782 5.32 -18.97 -10.87
CA GLU A 782 4.59 -18.32 -9.76
C GLU A 782 3.25 -19.10 -9.61
N VAL A 783 2.75 -19.33 -8.40
CA VAL A 783 1.43 -19.96 -8.17
C VAL A 783 0.55 -19.01 -7.37
N TYR A 784 -0.37 -18.33 -8.06
CA TYR A 784 -1.45 -17.59 -7.45
C TYR A 784 -2.56 -18.58 -7.05
N TYR A 785 -2.76 -18.77 -5.74
CA TYR A 785 -3.78 -19.70 -5.23
C TYR A 785 -5.18 -19.11 -5.40
N ILE A 786 -5.98 -19.63 -6.34
CA ILE A 786 -7.44 -19.49 -6.28
C ILE A 786 -7.93 -20.41 -5.16
N ARG A 787 -8.15 -19.86 -3.96
CA ARG A 787 -8.91 -20.55 -2.91
C ARG A 787 -10.40 -20.45 -3.24
N SER A 788 -10.92 -21.37 -4.05
CA SER A 788 -12.34 -21.68 -4.00
C SER A 788 -12.60 -22.40 -2.66
N ASN A 789 -13.48 -21.84 -1.83
CA ASN A 789 -13.85 -22.43 -0.54
C ASN A 789 -14.81 -23.63 -0.71
N GLU A 790 -15.23 -23.93 -1.93
CA GLU A 790 -16.14 -25.03 -2.26
C GLU A 790 -15.52 -25.89 -3.37
N THR A 791 -14.72 -26.89 -2.98
CA THR A 791 -14.24 -27.94 -3.89
C THR A 791 -15.07 -29.20 -3.67
N ASN A 792 -15.37 -29.94 -4.74
CA ASN A 792 -16.11 -31.20 -4.66
C ASN A 792 -15.31 -32.36 -4.02
N THR A 793 -14.02 -32.12 -3.69
CA THR A 793 -13.03 -33.06 -3.12
C THR A 793 -12.81 -32.93 -1.59
N ARG A 794 -13.71 -32.28 -0.84
CA ARG A 794 -13.49 -32.02 0.60
C ARG A 794 -13.35 -33.30 1.42
N GLY A 795 -14.16 -34.33 1.15
CA GLY A 795 -14.08 -35.62 1.83
C GLY A 795 -12.72 -36.30 1.61
N LEU A 796 -12.24 -36.28 0.37
CA LEU A 796 -10.93 -36.81 -0.02
C LEU A 796 -9.78 -36.11 0.71
N ARG A 797 -9.78 -34.77 0.72
CA ARG A 797 -8.74 -33.98 1.38
C ARG A 797 -8.72 -34.20 2.89
N ASP A 798 -9.89 -34.24 3.53
CA ASP A 798 -9.99 -34.52 4.95
C ASP A 798 -9.49 -35.95 5.26
N PHE A 799 -9.81 -36.95 4.44
CA PHE A 799 -9.30 -38.31 4.61
C PHE A 799 -7.77 -38.38 4.46
N HIS A 800 -7.19 -37.79 3.41
CA HIS A 800 -5.73 -37.79 3.20
C HIS A 800 -5.01 -37.04 4.32
N ASN A 801 -5.50 -35.86 4.70
CA ASN A 801 -4.82 -34.97 5.62
C ASN A 801 -5.09 -35.29 7.10
N LEU A 802 -6.35 -35.45 7.50
CA LEU A 802 -6.76 -35.63 8.90
C LEU A 802 -6.67 -37.08 9.37
N TYR A 803 -6.71 -38.05 8.46
CA TYR A 803 -6.60 -39.47 8.81
C TYR A 803 -5.29 -40.09 8.35
N VAL A 804 -5.05 -40.19 7.02
CA VAL A 804 -3.88 -40.94 6.49
C VAL A 804 -2.56 -40.35 6.97
N LYS A 805 -2.27 -39.09 6.62
CA LYS A 805 -1.02 -38.43 7.02
C LYS A 805 -0.87 -38.31 8.54
N LYS A 806 -1.97 -37.98 9.23
CA LYS A 806 -1.99 -37.86 10.70
C LYS A 806 -1.59 -39.18 11.35
N ASN A 807 -2.25 -40.28 10.99
CA ASN A 807 -1.95 -41.58 11.57
C ASN A 807 -0.55 -42.07 11.19
N LEU A 808 -0.10 -41.86 9.95
CA LEU A 808 1.22 -42.29 9.50
C LEU A 808 2.34 -41.60 10.29
N ILE A 809 2.26 -40.28 10.47
CA ILE A 809 3.24 -39.52 11.26
C ILE A 809 3.14 -39.92 12.74
N MET A 810 1.94 -40.00 13.30
CA MET A 810 1.74 -40.35 14.71
C MET A 810 2.19 -41.78 15.05
N ALA A 811 2.06 -42.72 14.12
CA ALA A 811 2.44 -44.12 14.29
C ALA A 811 3.95 -44.28 14.56
N VAL A 812 4.78 -43.44 13.93
CA VAL A 812 6.25 -43.52 14.04
C VAL A 812 6.84 -42.44 14.96
N SER A 813 6.04 -41.46 15.39
CA SER A 813 6.52 -40.34 16.22
C SER A 813 6.57 -40.69 17.70
N ARG A 814 7.69 -40.34 18.35
CA ARG A 814 7.80 -40.25 19.81
C ARG A 814 8.13 -38.82 20.23
N ARG A 815 7.81 -38.50 21.48
CA ARG A 815 8.12 -37.19 22.05
C ARG A 815 9.62 -36.91 21.92
N ASN A 816 9.94 -35.71 21.44
CA ASN A 816 11.29 -35.19 21.19
C ASN A 816 12.04 -35.83 20.01
N ASP A 817 11.39 -36.64 19.17
CA ASP A 817 12.02 -37.11 17.93
C ASP A 817 12.26 -35.95 16.93
N THR A 818 13.24 -36.15 16.04
CA THR A 818 13.54 -35.25 14.92
C THR A 818 13.02 -35.80 13.60
N LEU A 819 12.52 -34.92 12.74
CA LEU A 819 11.96 -35.28 11.43
C LEU A 819 12.60 -34.49 10.30
N ILE A 820 12.90 -35.15 9.18
CA ILE A 820 13.20 -34.52 7.90
C ILE A 820 12.04 -34.77 6.93
N ASP A 821 11.59 -33.72 6.23
CA ASP A 821 10.59 -33.82 5.16
C ASP A 821 11.21 -33.39 3.83
N TYR A 822 11.25 -34.32 2.86
CA TYR A 822 11.94 -34.14 1.58
C TYR A 822 11.15 -33.35 0.54
N ALA A 823 9.87 -33.07 0.80
CA ALA A 823 8.99 -32.31 -0.08
C ALA A 823 7.93 -31.58 0.77
N VAL A 824 8.38 -30.64 1.59
CA VAL A 824 7.60 -30.08 2.70
C VAL A 824 6.44 -29.17 2.25
N GLY A 825 6.48 -28.70 1.00
CA GLY A 825 5.53 -27.74 0.45
C GLY A 825 5.43 -26.49 1.33
N LYS A 826 4.22 -25.95 1.47
CA LYS A 826 3.92 -24.84 2.38
C LYS A 826 3.88 -25.22 3.86
N GLY A 827 4.43 -26.37 4.26
CA GLY A 827 4.36 -26.86 5.64
C GLY A 827 2.96 -27.34 6.05
N GLY A 828 2.26 -28.06 5.17
CA GLY A 828 0.89 -28.56 5.42
C GLY A 828 0.78 -29.56 6.58
N ASP A 829 1.90 -30.17 6.97
CA ASP A 829 1.96 -31.19 8.02
C ASP A 829 2.33 -30.63 9.41
N LEU A 830 2.44 -29.32 9.55
CA LEU A 830 2.79 -28.61 10.78
C LEU A 830 1.97 -29.01 12.02
N SER A 831 0.65 -29.11 11.87
CA SER A 831 -0.24 -29.52 12.98
C SER A 831 0.03 -30.94 13.46
N LYS A 832 0.52 -31.82 12.57
CA LYS A 832 0.84 -33.22 12.86
C LYS A 832 2.17 -33.32 13.58
N TRP A 833 3.15 -32.49 13.21
CA TRP A 833 4.43 -32.38 13.93
C TRP A 833 4.22 -31.90 15.37
N ILE A 834 3.32 -30.94 15.58
CA ILE A 834 2.91 -30.47 16.91
C ILE A 834 2.24 -31.61 17.70
N ALA A 835 1.29 -32.33 17.09
CA ALA A 835 0.60 -33.45 17.73
C ALA A 835 1.56 -34.60 18.10
N GLY A 836 2.56 -34.87 17.25
CA GLY A 836 3.62 -35.86 17.49
C GLY A 836 4.62 -35.44 18.58
N LYS A 837 4.56 -34.19 19.06
CA LYS A 837 5.47 -33.62 20.06
C LYS A 837 6.95 -33.77 19.65
N LEU A 838 7.23 -33.53 18.37
CA LEU A 838 8.59 -33.55 17.84
C LEU A 838 9.43 -32.43 18.47
N SER A 839 10.74 -32.62 18.54
CA SER A 839 11.67 -31.58 19.02
C SER A 839 12.10 -30.65 17.88
N PHE A 840 12.37 -31.22 16.70
CA PHE A 840 12.92 -30.51 15.56
C PHE A 840 12.41 -31.08 14.23
N VAL A 841 12.13 -30.19 13.27
CA VAL A 841 11.73 -30.53 11.89
C VAL A 841 12.62 -29.81 10.89
N PHE A 842 13.15 -30.53 9.91
CA PHE A 842 13.89 -29.97 8.78
C PHE A 842 13.09 -30.20 7.49
N GLY A 843 12.62 -29.11 6.86
CA GLY A 843 11.80 -29.20 5.65
C GLY A 843 12.54 -28.71 4.42
N ILE A 844 12.47 -29.48 3.33
CA ILE A 844 13.08 -29.15 2.04
C ILE A 844 11.98 -29.11 0.99
N ASP A 845 11.97 -28.07 0.16
CA ASP A 845 11.09 -28.01 -1.00
C ASP A 845 11.81 -27.36 -2.19
N VAL A 846 11.51 -27.83 -3.40
CA VAL A 846 12.11 -27.28 -4.62
C VAL A 846 11.58 -25.87 -4.92
N SER A 847 10.36 -25.55 -4.49
CA SER A 847 9.73 -24.26 -4.74
C SER A 847 10.10 -23.22 -3.69
N LYS A 848 10.72 -22.12 -4.14
CA LYS A 848 11.02 -20.95 -3.29
C LYS A 848 9.75 -20.35 -2.67
N ASP A 849 8.64 -20.27 -3.42
CA ASP A 849 7.36 -19.73 -2.91
C ASP A 849 6.84 -20.57 -1.73
N ASN A 850 6.94 -21.90 -1.85
CA ASN A 850 6.49 -22.80 -0.79
C ASN A 850 7.17 -22.52 0.56
N ILE A 851 8.44 -22.09 0.53
CA ILE A 851 9.20 -21.78 1.74
C ILE A 851 9.05 -20.31 2.17
N HIS A 852 9.25 -19.36 1.25
CA HIS A 852 9.48 -17.94 1.53
C HIS A 852 8.25 -17.03 1.43
N ASN A 853 7.10 -17.52 0.95
CA ASN A 853 5.91 -16.68 0.78
C ASN A 853 5.50 -16.01 2.11
N GLN A 854 5.43 -14.67 2.09
CA GLN A 854 5.21 -13.82 3.28
C GLN A 854 3.81 -13.95 3.89
N VAL A 855 2.85 -14.52 3.15
CA VAL A 855 1.46 -14.69 3.59
C VAL A 855 1.22 -16.13 4.02
N ASP A 856 1.66 -17.11 3.24
CA ASP A 856 1.29 -18.50 3.46
C ASP A 856 2.37 -19.55 3.20
N GLY A 857 3.63 -19.15 3.02
CA GLY A 857 4.77 -20.06 2.92
C GLY A 857 5.06 -20.80 4.23
N ALA A 858 5.89 -21.84 4.18
CA ALA A 858 6.22 -22.69 5.33
C ALA A 858 6.75 -21.88 6.51
N CYS A 859 7.65 -20.91 6.26
CA CYS A 859 8.19 -20.03 7.29
C CYS A 859 7.09 -19.18 7.96
N THR A 860 6.22 -18.56 7.15
CA THR A 860 5.12 -17.74 7.64
C THR A 860 4.11 -18.55 8.44
N ARG A 861 3.72 -19.74 7.96
CA ARG A 861 2.79 -20.62 8.67
C ARG A 861 3.38 -21.12 9.98
N PHE A 862 4.68 -21.42 10.00
CA PHE A 862 5.40 -21.77 11.21
C PHE A 862 5.37 -20.62 12.24
N LEU A 863 5.72 -19.39 11.86
CA LEU A 863 5.68 -18.23 12.77
C LEU A 863 4.26 -17.94 13.29
N LYS A 864 3.24 -18.03 12.43
CA LYS A 864 1.83 -17.90 12.82
C LYS A 864 1.42 -18.98 13.83
N ALA A 865 1.86 -20.22 13.63
CA ALA A 865 1.59 -21.31 14.55
C ALA A 865 2.34 -21.12 15.87
N ARG A 866 3.61 -20.68 15.84
CA ARG A 866 4.41 -20.40 17.06
C ARG A 866 3.78 -19.32 17.91
N ARG A 867 3.20 -18.29 17.29
CA ARG A 867 2.43 -17.25 17.99
C ARG A 867 1.24 -17.83 18.76
N LYS A 868 0.60 -18.88 18.22
CA LYS A 868 -0.58 -19.53 18.83
C LYS A 868 -0.20 -20.65 19.80
N PHE A 869 0.89 -21.35 19.53
CA PHE A 869 1.37 -22.51 20.28
C PHE A 869 2.86 -22.31 20.61
N PRO A 870 3.18 -21.67 21.74
CA PRO A 870 4.56 -21.43 22.16
C PRO A 870 5.36 -22.74 22.28
N ASP A 871 4.73 -23.77 22.83
CA ASP A 871 5.25 -25.13 22.97
C ASP A 871 5.04 -25.97 21.70
N MET A 872 5.79 -25.64 20.64
CA MET A 872 5.83 -26.40 19.38
C MET A 872 7.27 -26.77 18.96
N PRO A 873 7.46 -27.81 18.12
CA PRO A 873 8.76 -28.16 17.55
C PRO A 873 9.51 -26.96 16.98
N ARG A 874 10.83 -26.98 17.08
CA ARG A 874 11.70 -26.08 16.30
C ARG A 874 11.65 -26.55 14.84
N ALA A 875 11.70 -25.63 13.88
CA ALA A 875 11.76 -26.01 12.47
C ALA A 875 12.68 -25.08 11.69
N LEU A 876 13.37 -25.66 10.71
CA LEU A 876 14.15 -24.94 9.70
C LEU A 876 13.68 -25.43 8.33
N PHE A 877 13.55 -24.50 7.39
CA PHE A 877 13.08 -24.77 6.04
C PHE A 877 14.10 -24.22 5.04
N VAL A 878 14.39 -24.97 3.98
CA VAL A 878 15.37 -24.59 2.95
C VAL A 878 14.83 -24.88 1.56
N VAL A 879 15.30 -24.13 0.57
CA VAL A 879 14.98 -24.38 -0.84
C VAL A 879 15.99 -25.38 -1.41
N GLY A 880 15.49 -26.49 -1.94
CA GLY A 880 16.36 -27.52 -2.52
C GLY A 880 15.65 -28.66 -3.23
N ASN A 881 16.38 -29.34 -4.11
CA ASN A 881 15.93 -30.52 -4.85
C ASN A 881 16.43 -31.81 -4.15
N SER A 882 15.52 -32.51 -3.47
CA SER A 882 15.82 -33.77 -2.77
C SER A 882 16.21 -34.94 -3.69
N GLY A 883 16.13 -34.79 -5.01
CA GLY A 883 16.69 -35.72 -5.99
C GLY A 883 18.21 -35.60 -6.16
N LEU A 884 18.84 -34.62 -5.53
CA LEU A 884 20.29 -34.44 -5.45
C LEU A 884 20.76 -34.62 -4.00
N ASN A 885 22.07 -34.81 -3.76
CA ASN A 885 22.54 -35.11 -2.39
C ASN A 885 22.44 -33.90 -1.43
N ILE A 886 21.83 -34.13 -0.26
CA ILE A 886 21.58 -33.11 0.77
C ILE A 886 22.82 -32.87 1.64
N ARG A 887 23.51 -33.93 2.07
CA ARG A 887 24.66 -33.81 2.98
C ARG A 887 25.86 -33.14 2.33
N THR A 888 26.06 -33.29 1.03
CA THR A 888 27.13 -32.60 0.28
C THR A 888 26.74 -31.15 -0.07
N GLY A 889 25.48 -30.77 0.11
CA GLY A 889 24.94 -29.46 -0.26
C GLY A 889 24.59 -29.30 -1.75
N GLN A 890 24.68 -30.37 -2.55
CA GLN A 890 24.33 -30.34 -3.99
C GLN A 890 22.83 -30.11 -4.22
N ALA A 891 21.98 -30.52 -3.27
CA ALA A 891 20.54 -30.30 -3.34
C ALA A 891 20.12 -28.84 -3.11
N LEU A 892 20.98 -27.98 -2.56
CA LEU A 892 20.56 -26.72 -1.93
C LEU A 892 20.75 -25.56 -2.91
N ALA A 893 19.73 -24.71 -3.03
CA ALA A 893 19.70 -23.66 -4.06
C ALA A 893 20.65 -22.48 -3.77
N THR A 894 20.84 -22.11 -2.49
CA THR A 894 21.67 -20.95 -2.10
C THR A 894 22.78 -21.32 -1.13
N GLU A 895 23.84 -20.52 -1.07
CA GLU A 895 24.91 -20.67 -0.07
C GLU A 895 24.38 -20.61 1.37
N LYS A 896 23.32 -19.85 1.60
CA LYS A 896 22.69 -19.76 2.92
C LYS A 896 21.95 -21.04 3.28
N ASP A 897 21.22 -21.64 2.33
CA ASP A 897 20.57 -22.93 2.52
C ASP A 897 21.61 -24.03 2.79
N LYS A 898 22.78 -23.98 2.10
CA LYS A 898 23.91 -24.87 2.38
C LYS A 898 24.45 -24.69 3.80
N ASP A 899 24.72 -23.46 4.24
CA ASP A 899 25.19 -23.15 5.58
C ASP A 899 24.21 -23.67 6.66
N VAL A 900 22.91 -23.45 6.48
CA VAL A 900 21.85 -23.94 7.39
C VAL A 900 21.84 -25.46 7.45
N THR A 901 21.90 -26.12 6.28
CA THR A 901 21.89 -27.59 6.18
C THR A 901 23.14 -28.20 6.82
N GLN A 902 24.32 -27.67 6.52
CA GLN A 902 25.57 -28.11 7.14
C GLN A 902 25.52 -27.97 8.66
N ALA A 903 25.03 -26.83 9.17
CA ALA A 903 24.87 -26.62 10.60
C ALA A 903 23.94 -27.66 11.26
N VAL A 904 22.81 -28.01 10.64
CA VAL A 904 21.89 -29.05 11.14
C VAL A 904 22.59 -30.41 11.30
N PHE A 905 23.48 -30.76 10.37
CA PHE A 905 24.29 -31.98 10.42
C PHE A 905 25.59 -31.85 11.22
N GLY A 906 25.85 -30.71 11.88
CA GLY A 906 27.02 -30.51 12.72
C GLY A 906 28.32 -30.22 11.94
N GLN A 907 28.19 -29.73 10.71
CA GLN A 907 29.29 -29.38 9.82
C GLN A 907 29.44 -27.86 9.69
N GLY A 908 30.63 -27.40 9.30
CA GLY A 908 30.93 -25.96 9.13
C GLY A 908 31.11 -25.21 10.46
N PRO A 909 31.42 -23.90 10.43
CA PRO A 909 31.71 -23.12 11.64
C PRO A 909 30.44 -22.86 12.47
N LYS A 910 30.49 -23.16 13.78
CA LYS A 910 29.41 -22.87 14.73
C LYS A 910 29.43 -21.39 15.18
N ASP A 911 29.07 -20.50 14.27
CA ASP A 911 29.06 -19.05 14.48
C ASP A 911 27.64 -18.46 14.39
N ALA A 912 27.17 -17.87 15.50
CA ALA A 912 25.84 -17.26 15.60
C ALA A 912 25.66 -16.03 14.70
N THR A 913 26.74 -15.30 14.39
CA THR A 913 26.67 -14.09 13.54
C THR A 913 26.46 -14.45 12.07
N ARG A 914 27.06 -15.56 11.62
CA ARG A 914 26.90 -16.09 10.26
C ARG A 914 25.60 -16.88 10.07
N LEU A 915 25.28 -17.77 11.01
CA LEU A 915 24.16 -18.71 10.89
C LEU A 915 22.82 -18.13 11.38
N GLY A 916 22.86 -17.16 12.29
CA GLY A 916 21.69 -16.71 13.04
C GLY A 916 21.44 -17.55 14.29
N ALA A 917 20.83 -16.94 15.32
CA ALA A 917 20.66 -17.55 16.64
C ALA A 917 19.76 -18.80 16.63
N GLY A 918 18.78 -18.86 15.73
CA GLY A 918 17.86 -20.00 15.57
C GLY A 918 18.57 -21.22 15.03
N VAL A 919 19.40 -21.05 13.99
CA VAL A 919 20.23 -22.12 13.43
C VAL A 919 21.31 -22.55 14.42
N TYR A 920 21.97 -21.59 15.08
CA TYR A 920 22.98 -21.86 16.10
C TYR A 920 22.47 -22.80 17.21
N LYS A 921 21.22 -22.60 17.67
CA LYS A 921 20.56 -23.44 18.68
C LYS A 921 20.31 -24.87 18.21
N GLN A 922 20.21 -25.11 16.90
CA GLN A 922 19.96 -26.42 16.29
C GLN A 922 21.22 -27.01 15.64
N TYR A 923 22.40 -26.45 15.90
CA TYR A 923 23.64 -26.96 15.35
C TYR A 923 23.90 -28.40 15.83
N GLY A 924 24.11 -29.33 14.88
CA GLY A 924 24.36 -30.74 15.15
C GLY A 924 23.14 -31.55 15.61
N VAL A 925 21.92 -30.98 15.54
CA VAL A 925 20.70 -31.66 16.00
C VAL A 925 20.43 -32.98 15.26
N ALA A 926 20.94 -33.12 14.04
CA ALA A 926 20.80 -34.31 13.19
C ALA A 926 22.14 -34.91 12.75
N GLU A 927 23.22 -34.72 13.51
CA GLU A 927 24.56 -35.26 13.19
C GLU A 927 24.50 -36.78 12.89
N ASN A 928 23.82 -37.53 13.76
CA ASN A 928 23.58 -38.98 13.65
C ASN A 928 22.38 -39.35 12.75
N GLY A 929 21.77 -38.38 12.06
CA GLY A 929 20.56 -38.55 11.27
C GLY A 929 19.25 -38.38 12.06
N PHE A 930 18.17 -38.23 11.31
CA PHE A 930 16.80 -38.03 11.78
C PHE A 930 16.14 -39.33 12.21
N GLN A 931 15.23 -39.22 13.17
CA GLN A 931 14.41 -40.34 13.63
C GLN A 931 13.36 -40.75 12.61
N ILE A 932 12.83 -39.74 11.92
CA ILE A 932 11.73 -39.88 11.00
C ILE A 932 12.11 -39.18 9.71
N SER A 933 11.99 -39.89 8.61
CA SER A 933 12.13 -39.40 7.25
C SER A 933 10.74 -39.42 6.60
N SER A 934 10.27 -38.29 6.08
CA SER A 934 8.93 -38.13 5.53
C SER A 934 8.98 -37.70 4.06
N CYS A 935 8.16 -38.33 3.22
CA CYS A 935 7.95 -37.92 1.83
C CYS A 935 6.49 -38.18 1.41
N GLN A 936 5.61 -37.20 1.61
CA GLN A 936 4.17 -37.36 1.40
C GLN A 936 3.75 -36.85 0.02
N PHE A 937 3.18 -37.73 -0.81
CA PHE A 937 2.69 -37.41 -2.17
C PHE A 937 3.76 -36.79 -3.10
N ALA A 938 5.01 -37.24 -2.99
CA ALA A 938 6.10 -36.74 -3.82
C ALA A 938 7.05 -37.85 -4.33
N MET A 939 6.86 -39.10 -3.90
CA MET A 939 7.75 -40.21 -4.29
C MET A 939 7.81 -40.44 -5.80
N HIS A 940 6.70 -40.20 -6.51
CA HIS A 940 6.60 -40.34 -7.95
C HIS A 940 7.59 -39.44 -8.71
N TYR A 941 8.04 -38.30 -8.15
CA TYR A 941 8.98 -37.41 -8.83
C TYR A 941 10.40 -38.00 -8.89
N PHE A 942 10.73 -38.94 -8.01
CA PHE A 942 12.06 -39.57 -7.98
C PHE A 942 12.18 -40.80 -8.89
N PHE A 943 11.08 -41.26 -9.50
CA PHE A 943 11.03 -42.45 -10.35
C PHE A 943 11.24 -42.16 -11.85
N GLU A 944 11.68 -40.95 -12.19
CA GLU A 944 11.99 -40.54 -13.56
C GLU A 944 13.09 -41.40 -14.19
N ASN A 945 14.19 -41.60 -13.48
CA ASN A 945 15.33 -42.38 -13.96
C ASN A 945 16.13 -42.93 -12.78
N SER A 946 17.05 -43.86 -13.10
CA SER A 946 17.89 -44.55 -12.11
C SER A 946 18.72 -43.59 -11.26
N THR A 947 19.35 -42.59 -11.88
CA THR A 947 20.19 -41.60 -11.20
C THR A 947 19.41 -40.82 -10.13
N THR A 948 18.26 -40.24 -10.47
CA THR A 948 17.42 -39.48 -9.53
C THR A 948 16.96 -40.35 -8.36
N LEU A 949 16.52 -41.58 -8.63
CA LEU A 949 16.08 -42.52 -7.61
C LEU A 949 17.22 -42.88 -6.64
N HIS A 950 18.39 -43.21 -7.16
CA HIS A 950 19.53 -43.62 -6.35
C HIS A 950 20.12 -42.47 -5.53
N GLN A 951 20.11 -41.23 -6.04
CA GLN A 951 20.46 -40.05 -5.26
C GLN A 951 19.47 -39.79 -4.12
N PHE A 952 18.17 -39.93 -4.37
CA PHE A 952 17.16 -39.83 -3.32
C PHE A 952 17.32 -40.93 -2.25
N LEU A 953 17.56 -42.19 -2.66
CA LEU A 953 17.80 -43.30 -1.72
C LEU A 953 19.08 -43.13 -0.91
N ARG A 954 20.12 -42.53 -1.52
CA ARG A 954 21.34 -42.12 -0.82
C ARG A 954 21.03 -41.08 0.24
N ASN A 955 20.24 -40.04 -0.08
CA ASN A 955 19.76 -39.09 0.91
C ASN A 955 19.02 -39.78 2.05
N LEU A 956 18.10 -40.69 1.73
CA LEU A 956 17.32 -41.39 2.73
C LEU A 956 18.21 -42.19 3.69
N THR A 957 19.22 -42.86 3.15
CA THR A 957 20.18 -43.64 3.93
C THR A 957 21.09 -42.76 4.77
N GLU A 958 21.60 -41.67 4.22
CA GLU A 958 22.52 -40.76 4.91
C GLU A 958 21.79 -39.88 5.95
N CYS A 959 20.52 -39.54 5.73
CA CYS A 959 19.76 -38.66 6.60
C CYS A 959 18.96 -39.41 7.67
N THR A 960 18.66 -40.70 7.52
CA THR A 960 17.90 -41.47 8.53
C THR A 960 18.84 -42.21 9.47
N ARG A 961 18.62 -42.12 10.79
CA ARG A 961 19.42 -42.89 11.77
C ARG A 961 19.05 -44.38 11.80
N ILE A 962 19.93 -45.23 12.32
CA ILE A 962 19.59 -46.65 12.59
C ILE A 962 18.39 -46.72 13.55
N ASN A 963 17.47 -47.65 13.30
CA ASN A 963 16.17 -47.78 13.95
C ASN A 963 15.21 -46.60 13.72
N GLY A 964 15.55 -45.64 12.85
CA GLY A 964 14.64 -44.62 12.36
C GLY A 964 13.65 -45.18 11.35
N TYR A 965 12.59 -44.41 11.10
CA TYR A 965 11.51 -44.78 10.18
C TYR A 965 11.48 -43.87 8.97
N PHE A 966 11.18 -44.45 7.81
CA PHE A 966 10.81 -43.74 6.60
C PHE A 966 9.34 -43.96 6.31
N ILE A 967 8.60 -42.86 6.14
CA ILE A 967 7.17 -42.86 5.85
C ILE A 967 6.88 -42.09 4.57
N ALA A 968 6.01 -42.64 3.73
CA ALA A 968 5.64 -42.01 2.48
C ALA A 968 4.27 -42.44 1.97
N THR A 969 3.71 -41.61 1.10
CA THR A 969 2.48 -41.86 0.36
C THR A 969 2.67 -41.49 -1.10
N CYS A 970 2.12 -42.29 -2.01
CA CYS A 970 2.08 -42.00 -3.44
C CYS A 970 1.05 -42.90 -4.13
N TYR A 971 0.85 -42.71 -5.44
CA TYR A 971 0.13 -43.69 -6.24
C TYR A 971 0.83 -45.05 -6.22
N ASP A 972 0.02 -46.11 -6.21
CA ASP A 972 0.47 -47.46 -6.46
C ASP A 972 0.62 -47.66 -7.98
N GLY A 973 1.85 -47.76 -8.46
CA GLY A 973 2.14 -47.79 -9.90
C GLY A 973 1.48 -48.96 -10.62
N GLN A 974 1.37 -50.12 -9.99
CA GLN A 974 0.70 -51.28 -10.58
C GLN A 974 -0.81 -51.04 -10.73
N THR A 975 -1.44 -50.46 -9.70
CA THR A 975 -2.87 -50.10 -9.75
C THR A 975 -3.15 -49.10 -10.85
N VAL A 976 -2.35 -48.03 -10.95
CA VAL A 976 -2.50 -47.02 -12.00
C VAL A 976 -2.21 -47.59 -13.39
N PHE A 977 -1.16 -48.41 -13.53
CA PHE A 977 -0.83 -49.09 -14.78
C PHE A 977 -2.01 -49.94 -15.28
N ASN A 978 -2.62 -50.72 -14.38
CA ASN A 978 -3.79 -51.55 -14.71
C ASN A 978 -5.00 -50.71 -15.13
N VAL A 979 -5.19 -49.54 -14.51
CA VAL A 979 -6.27 -48.60 -14.84
C VAL A 979 -6.06 -47.92 -16.20
N LEU A 980 -4.81 -47.80 -16.66
CA LEU A 980 -4.42 -47.21 -17.95
C LEU A 980 -4.09 -48.26 -19.02
N ASN A 981 -4.33 -49.54 -18.74
CA ASN A 981 -3.89 -50.63 -19.61
C ASN A 981 -4.67 -50.68 -20.94
N ASP A 982 -5.93 -50.22 -20.93
CA ASP A 982 -6.80 -50.09 -22.11
C ASP A 982 -6.62 -48.77 -22.89
N LYS A 983 -5.68 -47.92 -22.47
CA LYS A 983 -5.44 -46.58 -23.03
C LYS A 983 -4.20 -46.54 -23.92
N GLU A 984 -4.27 -45.84 -25.04
CA GLU A 984 -3.09 -45.53 -25.86
C GLU A 984 -2.30 -44.36 -25.27
N LYS A 985 -1.08 -44.13 -25.75
CA LYS A 985 -0.29 -42.98 -25.32
C LYS A 985 -0.98 -41.69 -25.76
N GLY A 986 -1.18 -40.78 -24.81
CA GLY A 986 -1.93 -39.53 -25.02
C GLY A 986 -3.39 -39.62 -24.59
N ASP A 987 -3.94 -40.82 -24.40
CA ASP A 987 -5.29 -40.99 -23.87
C ASP A 987 -5.34 -40.77 -22.36
N SER A 988 -6.48 -40.25 -21.88
CA SER A 988 -6.69 -39.95 -20.47
C SER A 988 -7.89 -40.67 -19.87
N LEU A 989 -7.80 -40.98 -18.57
CA LEU A 989 -8.95 -41.31 -17.74
C LEU A 989 -9.41 -40.04 -17.04
N THR A 990 -10.60 -39.56 -17.38
CA THR A 990 -11.22 -38.39 -16.75
C THR A 990 -12.35 -38.81 -15.80
N ILE A 991 -12.38 -38.21 -14.60
CA ILE A 991 -13.45 -38.35 -13.61
C ILE A 991 -14.15 -37.00 -13.47
N MET A 992 -15.45 -36.97 -13.79
CA MET A 992 -16.30 -35.78 -13.73
C MET A 992 -17.31 -35.91 -12.59
N LYS A 993 -17.63 -34.81 -11.91
CA LYS A 993 -18.70 -34.73 -10.90
C LYS A 993 -19.44 -33.41 -11.03
N ASP A 994 -20.78 -33.46 -11.09
CA ASP A 994 -21.65 -32.28 -11.26
C ASP A 994 -21.27 -31.39 -12.46
N GLY A 995 -20.89 -32.01 -13.58
CA GLY A 995 -20.46 -31.30 -14.80
C GLY A 995 -19.06 -30.70 -14.75
N ARG A 996 -18.30 -30.87 -13.65
CA ARG A 996 -16.93 -30.36 -13.50
C ARG A 996 -15.89 -31.48 -13.52
N LYS A 997 -14.72 -31.21 -14.10
CA LYS A 997 -13.57 -32.12 -14.14
C LYS A 997 -12.90 -32.18 -12.78
N MET A 998 -13.01 -33.32 -12.10
CA MET A 998 -12.49 -33.51 -10.74
C MET A 998 -11.03 -34.01 -10.77
N TYR A 999 -10.74 -34.91 -11.70
CA TYR A 999 -9.46 -35.59 -11.81
C TYR A 999 -9.27 -36.09 -13.24
N GLU A 1000 -8.04 -36.00 -13.75
CA GLU A 1000 -7.66 -36.58 -15.04
C GLU A 1000 -6.26 -37.16 -14.92
N ILE A 1001 -6.05 -38.34 -15.48
CA ILE A 1001 -4.74 -38.98 -15.57
C ILE A 1001 -4.50 -39.44 -17.01
N THR A 1002 -3.45 -38.90 -17.63
CA THR A 1002 -3.08 -39.16 -19.01
C THR A 1002 -1.86 -40.07 -19.06
N LYS A 1003 -1.93 -41.10 -19.92
CA LYS A 1003 -0.82 -42.04 -20.15
C LYS A 1003 0.19 -41.40 -21.10
N SER A 1004 1.47 -41.37 -20.72
CA SER A 1004 2.53 -40.80 -21.57
C SER A 1004 3.66 -41.78 -21.90
N TYR A 1005 3.42 -43.07 -21.71
CA TYR A 1005 4.36 -44.15 -21.99
C TYR A 1005 3.76 -45.18 -22.97
N ASP A 1006 4.60 -45.84 -23.76
CA ASP A 1006 4.20 -46.77 -24.84
C ASP A 1006 4.30 -48.26 -24.41
N GLN A 1007 4.95 -48.52 -23.29
CA GLN A 1007 5.25 -49.87 -22.81
C GLN A 1007 3.97 -50.61 -22.40
N THR A 1008 3.87 -51.87 -22.82
CA THR A 1008 2.72 -52.76 -22.55
C THR A 1008 2.91 -53.65 -21.32
N GLY A 1009 4.12 -53.70 -20.76
CA GLY A 1009 4.44 -54.41 -19.52
C GLY A 1009 4.94 -53.45 -18.44
N PHE A 1010 4.82 -53.85 -17.18
CA PHE A 1010 5.34 -53.13 -16.02
C PHE A 1010 6.19 -54.09 -15.15
N PRO A 1011 7.47 -54.31 -15.52
CA PRO A 1011 8.33 -55.29 -14.85
C PRO A 1011 8.69 -54.86 -13.42
N GLN A 1012 9.14 -55.80 -12.57
CA GLN A 1012 9.50 -55.54 -11.17
C GLN A 1012 11.00 -55.30 -10.99
N ASP A 1013 11.62 -54.60 -11.94
CA ASP A 1013 13.04 -54.28 -11.99
C ASP A 1013 13.28 -52.83 -12.45
N GLU A 1014 14.53 -52.48 -12.75
CA GLU A 1014 14.94 -51.13 -13.16
C GLU A 1014 14.25 -50.64 -14.44
N MET A 1015 13.75 -51.55 -15.29
CA MET A 1015 12.99 -51.19 -16.48
C MET A 1015 11.61 -50.61 -16.16
N SER A 1016 11.20 -50.57 -14.89
CA SER A 1016 9.96 -49.91 -14.44
C SER A 1016 10.06 -48.40 -14.23
N LEU A 1017 11.26 -47.83 -14.35
CA LEU A 1017 11.49 -46.38 -14.22
C LEU A 1017 11.09 -45.63 -15.49
N GLY A 1018 10.78 -44.34 -15.37
CA GLY A 1018 10.47 -43.46 -16.50
C GLY A 1018 9.07 -43.59 -17.08
N TYR A 1019 8.16 -44.34 -16.43
CA TYR A 1019 6.77 -44.49 -16.85
C TYR A 1019 5.96 -43.22 -16.50
N ALA A 1020 6.06 -42.23 -17.37
CA ALA A 1020 5.49 -40.89 -17.20
C ALA A 1020 3.96 -40.88 -17.34
N ILE A 1021 3.29 -40.16 -16.44
CA ILE A 1021 1.86 -39.85 -16.45
C ILE A 1021 1.66 -38.36 -16.21
N ASP A 1022 0.59 -37.79 -16.75
CA ASP A 1022 0.19 -36.41 -16.47
C ASP A 1022 -1.08 -36.41 -15.62
N VAL A 1023 -1.01 -35.82 -14.43
CA VAL A 1023 -2.08 -35.87 -13.42
C VAL A 1023 -2.66 -34.47 -13.19
N TYR A 1024 -3.95 -34.31 -13.44
CA TYR A 1024 -4.73 -33.15 -13.07
C TYR A 1024 -5.62 -33.45 -11.86
N GLN A 1025 -5.68 -32.52 -10.91
CA GLN A 1025 -6.61 -32.61 -9.78
C GLN A 1025 -7.26 -31.24 -9.51
N GLU A 1026 -8.59 -31.21 -9.36
CA GLU A 1026 -9.39 -29.99 -9.14
C GLU A 1026 -8.85 -29.13 -7.98
N SER A 1027 -8.43 -29.77 -6.88
CA SER A 1027 -7.92 -29.06 -5.70
C SER A 1027 -6.58 -28.34 -5.92
N ILE A 1028 -5.87 -28.68 -7.00
CA ILE A 1028 -4.57 -28.10 -7.37
C ILE A 1028 -4.70 -27.23 -8.63
N GLY A 1029 -5.62 -27.57 -9.53
CA GLY A 1029 -5.97 -26.79 -10.72
C GLY A 1029 -4.92 -26.82 -11.84
N LYS A 1030 -3.89 -27.66 -11.73
CA LYS A 1030 -2.80 -27.81 -12.71
C LYS A 1030 -2.53 -29.28 -13.01
N VAL A 1031 -1.90 -29.52 -14.15
CA VAL A 1031 -1.39 -30.83 -14.58
C VAL A 1031 0.06 -30.96 -14.09
N PHE A 1032 0.38 -32.06 -13.42
CA PHE A 1032 1.74 -32.39 -13.00
C PHE A 1032 2.22 -33.65 -13.70
N ARG A 1033 3.47 -33.60 -14.18
CA ARG A 1033 4.18 -34.77 -14.65
C ARG A 1033 4.61 -35.62 -13.44
N GLU A 1034 4.09 -36.83 -13.35
CA GLU A 1034 4.45 -37.83 -12.34
C GLU A 1034 4.97 -39.12 -13.01
N TYR A 1035 5.57 -40.02 -12.23
CA TYR A 1035 6.04 -41.33 -12.72
C TYR A 1035 5.46 -42.47 -11.90
N LEU A 1036 5.15 -43.60 -12.55
CA LEU A 1036 4.61 -44.78 -11.88
C LEU A 1036 5.63 -45.41 -10.93
N VAL A 1037 5.21 -45.64 -9.69
CA VAL A 1037 6.05 -46.25 -8.65
C VAL A 1037 5.79 -47.75 -8.59
N ASN A 1038 6.72 -48.56 -9.09
CA ASN A 1038 6.67 -50.01 -8.91
C ASN A 1038 7.09 -50.36 -7.47
N PHE A 1039 6.11 -50.74 -6.63
CA PHE A 1039 6.36 -50.94 -5.20
C PHE A 1039 7.22 -52.18 -4.90
N GLU A 1040 7.13 -53.25 -5.69
CA GLU A 1040 7.96 -54.45 -5.47
C GLU A 1040 9.43 -54.18 -5.83
N TYR A 1041 9.67 -53.46 -6.93
CA TYR A 1041 11.01 -52.96 -7.25
C TYR A 1041 11.53 -52.03 -6.16
N PHE A 1042 10.72 -51.05 -5.72
CA PHE A 1042 11.09 -50.13 -4.66
C PHE A 1042 11.46 -50.85 -3.36
N LYS A 1043 10.66 -51.83 -2.93
CA LYS A 1043 10.91 -52.64 -1.73
C LYS A 1043 12.23 -53.40 -1.82
N LYS A 1044 12.57 -53.94 -2.99
CA LYS A 1044 13.85 -54.62 -3.23
C LYS A 1044 15.03 -53.66 -3.09
N ILE A 1045 15.00 -52.50 -3.72
CA ILE A 1045 16.10 -51.53 -3.62
C ILE A 1045 16.20 -50.97 -2.20
N MET A 1046 15.09 -50.69 -1.53
CA MET A 1046 15.08 -50.24 -0.14
C MET A 1046 15.83 -51.21 0.78
N PHE A 1047 15.71 -52.52 0.54
CA PHE A 1047 16.48 -53.54 1.27
C PHE A 1047 18.00 -53.42 1.05
N ASP A 1048 18.42 -53.15 -0.19
CA ASP A 1048 19.83 -52.94 -0.54
C ASP A 1048 20.39 -51.70 0.17
N TYR A 1049 19.59 -50.65 0.32
CA TYR A 1049 19.92 -49.43 1.08
C TYR A 1049 19.70 -49.56 2.60
N GLY A 1050 19.39 -50.75 3.11
CA GLY A 1050 19.35 -51.04 4.54
C GLY A 1050 18.01 -50.80 5.24
N PHE A 1051 16.94 -50.66 4.47
CA PHE A 1051 15.57 -50.47 4.96
C PHE A 1051 14.71 -51.72 4.76
N VAL A 1052 13.87 -52.04 5.74
CA VAL A 1052 12.88 -53.11 5.62
C VAL A 1052 11.49 -52.58 5.93
N PRO A 1053 10.42 -53.03 5.26
CA PRO A 1053 9.08 -52.63 5.61
C PRO A 1053 8.75 -53.16 7.02
N VAL A 1054 8.04 -52.35 7.80
CA VAL A 1054 7.61 -52.72 9.15
C VAL A 1054 6.72 -53.97 9.09
N SER A 1055 6.94 -54.92 9.99
CA SER A 1055 6.14 -56.14 10.01
C SER A 1055 4.71 -55.85 10.44
N LYS A 1056 3.77 -56.71 10.03
CA LYS A 1056 2.36 -56.58 10.42
C LYS A 1056 2.13 -56.56 11.93
N GLU A 1057 2.95 -57.29 12.68
CA GLU A 1057 2.88 -57.31 14.15
C GLU A 1057 3.35 -55.97 14.73
N GLU A 1058 4.45 -55.42 14.24
CA GLU A 1058 4.97 -54.12 14.68
C GLU A 1058 4.02 -52.98 14.27
N ALA A 1059 3.45 -53.02 13.06
CA ALA A 1059 2.46 -52.05 12.58
C ALA A 1059 1.21 -52.00 13.46
N ARG A 1060 0.69 -53.15 13.92
CA ARG A 1060 -0.45 -53.21 14.84
C ARG A 1060 -0.16 -52.54 16.18
N HIS A 1061 1.07 -52.65 16.69
CA HIS A 1061 1.49 -51.94 17.90
C HIS A 1061 1.59 -50.41 17.68
N MET A 1062 1.78 -49.98 16.43
CA MET A 1062 1.78 -48.58 16.01
C MET A 1062 0.40 -48.04 15.61
N ASN A 1063 -0.69 -48.78 15.87
CA ASN A 1063 -2.07 -48.47 15.44
C ASN A 1063 -2.24 -48.38 13.92
N MET A 1064 -1.46 -49.13 13.15
CA MET A 1064 -1.59 -49.27 11.70
C MET A 1064 -2.04 -50.70 11.34
N PRO A 1065 -2.83 -50.90 10.28
CA PRO A 1065 -3.30 -52.23 9.91
C PRO A 1065 -2.18 -53.13 9.36
N ASP A 1066 -1.21 -52.53 8.65
CA ASP A 1066 -0.02 -53.19 8.13
C ASP A 1066 1.12 -52.16 7.93
N GLY A 1067 2.34 -52.62 7.61
CA GLY A 1067 3.49 -51.75 7.29
C GLY A 1067 3.38 -51.11 5.90
N THR A 1068 2.51 -51.64 5.03
CA THR A 1068 2.16 -51.06 3.74
C THR A 1068 0.76 -51.49 3.33
N GLY A 1069 0.02 -50.64 2.64
CA GLY A 1069 -1.30 -50.98 2.12
C GLY A 1069 -1.89 -49.90 1.25
N LEU A 1070 -3.01 -50.22 0.59
CA LEU A 1070 -3.77 -49.24 -0.17
C LEU A 1070 -4.65 -48.38 0.74
N PHE A 1071 -4.98 -47.17 0.29
CA PHE A 1071 -5.83 -46.25 1.06
C PHE A 1071 -7.25 -46.79 1.30
N GLY A 1072 -7.74 -47.69 0.44
CA GLY A 1072 -9.02 -48.38 0.67
C GLY A 1072 -9.03 -49.25 1.93
N GLU A 1073 -7.89 -49.84 2.29
CA GLU A 1073 -7.74 -50.61 3.52
C GLU A 1073 -7.75 -49.68 4.74
N LEU A 1074 -7.04 -48.55 4.66
CA LEU A 1074 -7.05 -47.51 5.71
C LEU A 1074 -8.43 -46.90 5.91
N TYR A 1075 -9.17 -46.68 4.83
CA TYR A 1075 -10.54 -46.17 4.91
C TYR A 1075 -11.45 -47.18 5.63
N THR A 1076 -11.34 -48.46 5.30
CA THR A 1076 -12.07 -49.52 6.02
C THR A 1076 -11.68 -49.57 7.50
N PHE A 1077 -10.39 -49.42 7.80
CA PHE A 1077 -9.89 -49.35 9.17
C PHE A 1077 -10.46 -48.14 9.94
N MET A 1078 -10.53 -46.97 9.29
CA MET A 1078 -11.15 -45.75 9.83
C MET A 1078 -12.62 -45.96 10.17
N LEU A 1079 -13.39 -46.54 9.25
CA LEU A 1079 -14.82 -46.79 9.46
C LEU A 1079 -15.05 -47.74 10.65
N ASN A 1080 -14.21 -48.76 10.80
CA ASN A 1080 -14.28 -49.67 11.95
C ASN A 1080 -13.89 -48.98 13.27
N GLU A 1081 -12.91 -48.07 13.24
CA GLU A 1081 -12.56 -47.25 14.39
C GLU A 1081 -13.72 -46.33 14.81
N LEU A 1082 -14.36 -45.65 13.84
CA LEU A 1082 -15.51 -44.79 14.10
C LEU A 1082 -16.73 -45.55 14.64
N LYS A 1083 -16.93 -46.81 14.22
CA LYS A 1083 -17.95 -47.69 14.80
C LYS A 1083 -17.68 -47.99 16.27
N ARG A 1084 -16.41 -48.16 16.66
CA ARG A 1084 -16.01 -48.44 18.05
C ARG A 1084 -15.97 -47.19 18.92
N ASN A 1085 -15.60 -46.04 18.35
CA ASN A 1085 -15.52 -44.76 19.06
C ASN A 1085 -16.10 -43.61 18.21
N PRO A 1086 -17.41 -43.36 18.29
CA PRO A 1086 -18.08 -42.32 17.50
C PRO A 1086 -17.59 -40.90 17.77
N LYS A 1087 -16.95 -40.61 18.92
CA LYS A 1087 -16.45 -39.28 19.27
C LYS A 1087 -15.29 -38.83 18.38
N LYS A 1088 -14.56 -39.77 17.76
CA LYS A 1088 -13.47 -39.47 16.81
C LYS A 1088 -13.95 -38.90 15.46
N ARG A 1089 -15.26 -38.82 15.22
CA ARG A 1089 -15.79 -38.20 14.00
C ARG A 1089 -15.35 -36.75 13.84
N GLU A 1090 -15.27 -35.99 14.94
CA GLU A 1090 -14.83 -34.60 14.91
C GLU A 1090 -13.37 -34.45 14.47
N ASP A 1091 -12.51 -35.44 14.79
CA ASP A 1091 -11.09 -35.43 14.43
C ASP A 1091 -10.85 -35.66 12.93
N TYR A 1092 -11.80 -36.26 12.22
CA TYR A 1092 -11.66 -36.70 10.82
C TYR A 1092 -12.48 -35.86 9.82
N GLY A 1093 -13.18 -34.82 10.29
CA GLY A 1093 -13.94 -33.91 9.43
C GLY A 1093 -14.96 -34.64 8.55
N THR A 1094 -14.97 -34.33 7.25
CA THR A 1094 -15.89 -34.98 6.30
C THR A 1094 -15.32 -36.26 5.66
N ALA A 1095 -14.22 -36.83 6.18
CA ALA A 1095 -13.57 -38.00 5.60
C ALA A 1095 -14.50 -39.21 5.43
N MET A 1096 -15.45 -39.42 6.36
CA MET A 1096 -16.44 -40.51 6.27
C MET A 1096 -17.38 -40.36 5.06
N ASN A 1097 -17.58 -39.14 4.59
CA ASN A 1097 -18.57 -38.79 3.56
C ASN A 1097 -17.96 -38.72 2.15
N MET A 1098 -16.80 -39.34 1.92
CA MET A 1098 -16.21 -39.42 0.57
C MET A 1098 -17.20 -40.04 -0.42
N SER A 1099 -17.43 -39.37 -1.56
CA SER A 1099 -18.23 -39.90 -2.67
C SER A 1099 -17.52 -41.03 -3.40
N ASP A 1100 -18.22 -41.75 -4.28
CA ASP A 1100 -17.63 -42.88 -4.99
C ASP A 1100 -16.53 -42.43 -5.97
N GLU A 1101 -16.64 -41.24 -6.56
CA GLU A 1101 -15.60 -40.59 -7.36
C GLU A 1101 -14.36 -40.27 -6.52
N GLU A 1102 -14.55 -39.70 -5.32
CA GLU A 1102 -13.46 -39.42 -4.37
C GLU A 1102 -12.75 -40.71 -3.95
N ARG A 1103 -13.50 -41.77 -3.66
CA ARG A 1103 -12.94 -43.08 -3.32
C ARG A 1103 -12.13 -43.66 -4.46
N ARG A 1104 -12.61 -43.55 -5.71
CA ARG A 1104 -11.89 -44.03 -6.89
C ARG A 1104 -10.54 -43.34 -7.05
N ILE A 1105 -10.48 -42.03 -6.83
CA ILE A 1105 -9.22 -41.26 -6.86
C ILE A 1105 -8.32 -41.65 -5.68
N SER A 1106 -8.88 -41.66 -4.47
CA SER A 1106 -8.14 -41.90 -3.23
C SER A 1106 -7.52 -43.30 -3.17
N PHE A 1107 -8.25 -44.34 -3.56
CA PHE A 1107 -7.85 -45.74 -3.34
C PHE A 1107 -6.77 -46.25 -4.30
N MET A 1108 -6.40 -45.45 -5.31
CA MET A 1108 -5.18 -45.70 -6.11
C MET A 1108 -3.89 -45.38 -5.34
N ASN A 1109 -3.98 -44.73 -4.18
CA ASN A 1109 -2.84 -44.37 -3.36
C ASN A 1109 -2.47 -45.48 -2.37
N ARG A 1110 -1.17 -45.59 -2.10
CA ARG A 1110 -0.55 -46.48 -1.13
C ARG A 1110 0.14 -45.68 -0.03
N TYR A 1111 0.15 -46.25 1.17
CA TYR A 1111 1.05 -45.83 2.26
C TYR A 1111 2.08 -46.93 2.53
N PHE A 1112 3.24 -46.55 3.06
CA PHE A 1112 4.24 -47.50 3.52
C PHE A 1112 5.13 -46.91 4.62
N ILE A 1113 5.62 -47.81 5.49
CA ILE A 1113 6.50 -47.54 6.62
C ILE A 1113 7.69 -48.50 6.51
N PHE A 1114 8.87 -47.94 6.33
CA PHE A 1114 10.14 -48.68 6.35
C PHE A 1114 10.92 -48.33 7.61
N LYS A 1115 11.70 -49.29 8.12
CA LYS A 1115 12.60 -49.13 9.26
C LYS A 1115 14.04 -49.34 8.80
N LYS A 1116 14.93 -48.44 9.18
CA LYS A 1116 16.37 -48.58 8.89
C LYS A 1116 16.99 -49.59 9.85
N MET A 1117 17.49 -50.71 9.31
CA MET A 1117 18.02 -51.82 10.11
C MET A 1117 19.55 -51.83 10.18
N ARG A 1118 20.21 -51.32 9.14
CA ARG A 1118 21.68 -51.31 9.05
C ARG A 1118 22.18 -50.04 8.37
N GLU A 1119 23.43 -49.71 8.66
CA GLU A 1119 24.17 -48.75 7.85
C GLU A 1119 24.72 -49.43 6.60
N VAL A 1120 24.77 -48.66 5.53
CA VAL A 1120 25.23 -49.10 4.23
C VAL A 1120 26.13 -47.99 3.69
N ASP A 1121 27.26 -48.37 3.09
CA ASP A 1121 28.12 -47.42 2.37
C ASP A 1121 27.41 -47.01 1.06
N ALA A 1122 26.52 -46.03 1.19
CA ALA A 1122 25.68 -45.55 0.10
C ALA A 1122 26.51 -44.98 -1.05
N LYS A 1123 27.72 -44.44 -0.76
CA LYS A 1123 28.63 -43.91 -1.78
C LYS A 1123 29.20 -45.04 -2.64
N ARG A 1124 29.63 -46.14 -2.02
CA ARG A 1124 30.12 -47.31 -2.76
C ARG A 1124 29.02 -47.98 -3.57
N LEU A 1125 27.77 -48.01 -3.09
CA LEU A 1125 26.63 -48.49 -3.85
C LEU A 1125 26.31 -47.61 -5.06
N ASP A 1126 26.28 -46.29 -4.85
CA ASP A 1126 26.10 -45.28 -5.91
C ASP A 1126 27.18 -45.43 -7.00
N GLU A 1127 28.44 -45.62 -6.62
CA GLU A 1127 29.56 -45.88 -7.54
C GLU A 1127 29.45 -47.23 -8.30
N ILE A 1128 28.97 -48.28 -7.63
CA ILE A 1128 28.77 -49.61 -8.26
C ILE A 1128 27.60 -49.55 -9.26
N ILE A 1129 26.53 -48.84 -8.92
CA ILE A 1129 25.35 -48.68 -9.76
C ILE A 1129 25.67 -47.79 -10.96
N GLY A 1130 26.35 -46.66 -10.76
CA GLY A 1130 26.80 -45.80 -11.86
C GLY A 1130 27.65 -46.55 -12.89
N LYS A 1131 28.58 -47.41 -12.44
CA LYS A 1131 29.36 -48.28 -13.34
C LYS A 1131 28.50 -49.32 -14.06
N ARG A 1132 27.43 -49.79 -13.44
CA ARG A 1132 26.50 -50.78 -14.01
C ARG A 1132 25.62 -50.14 -15.10
N VAL A 1133 25.15 -48.91 -14.87
CA VAL A 1133 24.42 -48.10 -15.85
C VAL A 1133 25.31 -47.79 -17.07
N GLU A 1134 26.56 -47.36 -16.85
CA GLU A 1134 27.54 -47.15 -17.94
C GLU A 1134 27.81 -48.43 -18.76
N LEU A 1135 27.79 -49.60 -18.12
CA LEU A 1135 27.94 -50.90 -18.78
C LEU A 1135 26.69 -51.29 -19.58
N VAL A 1136 25.49 -51.03 -19.05
CA VAL A 1136 24.21 -51.31 -19.73
C VAL A 1136 24.02 -50.39 -20.92
N ASP A 1137 24.37 -49.10 -20.82
CA ASP A 1137 24.32 -48.15 -21.93
C ASP A 1137 25.30 -48.52 -23.05
N LYS A 1138 26.50 -49.00 -22.70
CA LYS A 1138 27.46 -49.54 -23.68
C LYS A 1138 26.94 -50.80 -24.39
N VAL A 1139 26.36 -51.74 -23.63
CA VAL A 1139 25.80 -52.98 -24.20
C VAL A 1139 24.55 -52.68 -25.04
N GLY A 1140 23.73 -51.70 -24.65
CA GLY A 1140 22.58 -51.23 -25.42
C GLY A 1140 22.97 -50.58 -26.75
N GLN A 1141 24.04 -49.77 -26.76
CA GLN A 1141 24.61 -49.22 -27.99
C GLN A 1141 25.20 -50.32 -28.90
N GLU A 1142 25.91 -51.31 -28.33
CA GLU A 1142 26.42 -52.47 -29.09
C GLU A 1142 25.28 -53.36 -29.64
N ALA A 1143 24.17 -53.49 -28.91
CA ALA A 1143 22.99 -54.24 -29.34
C ALA A 1143 22.26 -53.53 -30.50
N LEU A 1144 22.08 -52.20 -30.43
CA LEU A 1144 21.53 -51.37 -31.52
C LEU A 1144 22.42 -51.42 -32.78
N GLU A 1145 23.74 -51.44 -32.62
CA GLU A 1145 24.68 -51.64 -33.73
C GLU A 1145 24.65 -53.07 -34.31
N SER A 1146 24.27 -54.07 -33.50
CA SER A 1146 24.12 -55.46 -33.95
C SER A 1146 22.78 -55.71 -34.66
N GLU A 1147 21.68 -55.09 -34.22
CA GLU A 1147 20.37 -55.14 -34.90
C GLU A 1147 20.39 -54.38 -36.25
N ALA A 1148 21.12 -53.27 -36.33
CA ALA A 1148 21.38 -52.57 -37.58
C ALA A 1148 22.13 -53.44 -38.61
N LYS A 1149 22.94 -54.42 -38.18
CA LYS A 1149 23.66 -55.37 -39.06
C LYS A 1149 22.83 -56.58 -39.49
N VAL A 1150 21.79 -56.96 -38.74
CA VAL A 1150 20.93 -58.13 -39.07
C VAL A 1150 19.85 -57.75 -40.09
N THR A 1151 19.46 -56.47 -40.17
CA THR A 1151 18.38 -56.01 -41.06
C THR A 1151 18.80 -55.89 -42.54
N GLU A 1152 20.08 -56.06 -42.89
CA GLU A 1152 20.55 -56.04 -44.29
C GLU A 1152 20.50 -57.40 -45.02
N GLN A 1153 20.15 -58.50 -44.34
CA GLN A 1153 20.06 -59.82 -44.97
C GLN A 1153 18.70 -60.48 -44.76
N THR A 1154 17.68 -60.09 -45.55
CA THR A 1154 16.66 -61.02 -46.11
C THR A 1154 15.58 -60.24 -46.87
N VAL A 1155 15.71 -60.13 -48.21
CA VAL A 1155 14.52 -59.98 -49.09
C VAL A 1155 14.73 -60.80 -50.36
N VAL A 1156 13.88 -61.83 -50.54
CA VAL A 1156 13.72 -62.62 -51.78
C VAL A 1156 12.54 -62.03 -52.59
N PRO A 1157 12.55 -62.03 -53.94
CA PRO A 1157 11.67 -61.19 -54.76
C PRO A 1157 10.61 -61.95 -55.59
N THR A 1158 9.51 -61.28 -55.96
CA THR A 1158 8.66 -61.65 -57.12
C THR A 1158 8.23 -60.45 -58.00
N LYS A 1159 8.84 -60.39 -59.21
CA LYS A 1159 8.43 -59.93 -60.58
C LYS A 1159 7.37 -58.81 -60.76
N LYS A 1160 7.39 -57.91 -61.78
CA LYS A 1160 8.30 -57.24 -62.78
C LYS A 1160 7.33 -56.45 -63.73
N PRO A 1161 7.67 -55.34 -64.43
CA PRO A 1161 8.66 -55.37 -65.54
C PRO A 1161 9.45 -54.08 -65.92
N LYS A 1162 10.70 -54.30 -66.41
CA LYS A 1162 11.47 -53.74 -67.57
C LYS A 1162 11.51 -52.19 -67.77
N LEU A 1163 12.66 -51.51 -67.98
CA LEU A 1163 13.81 -51.77 -68.88
C LEU A 1163 15.10 -50.98 -68.47
N LYS A 1164 16.27 -51.64 -68.63
CA LYS A 1164 17.61 -51.25 -69.21
C LYS A 1164 18.12 -49.79 -69.10
N LEU A 1165 19.40 -49.43 -68.92
CA LEU A 1165 20.79 -49.99 -68.99
C LEU A 1165 21.70 -48.93 -68.26
N LYS A 1166 22.61 -49.27 -67.31
CA LYS A 1166 24.07 -49.59 -67.46
C LYS A 1166 24.94 -48.39 -67.93
N VAL A 1167 25.99 -47.86 -67.25
CA VAL A 1167 27.28 -48.45 -66.81
C VAL A 1167 28.17 -47.35 -66.12
N VAL A 1168 28.82 -47.67 -64.97
CA VAL A 1168 30.24 -47.43 -64.50
C VAL A 1168 30.81 -45.99 -64.48
N ALA A 1169 31.69 -45.51 -63.58
CA ALA A 1169 32.22 -45.83 -62.25
C ALA A 1169 33.24 -44.72 -61.86
N LYS A 1170 33.88 -44.89 -60.68
CA LYS A 1170 35.04 -44.19 -60.06
C LYS A 1170 34.68 -43.08 -59.07
N GLU A 1171 34.91 -43.28 -57.76
CA GLU A 1171 36.19 -43.28 -57.00
C GLU A 1171 36.84 -41.88 -56.94
N GLU A 1172 36.84 -41.24 -55.77
CA GLU A 1172 37.99 -41.14 -54.85
C GLU A 1172 37.65 -40.31 -53.60
N GLN A 1173 38.45 -40.52 -52.55
CA GLN A 1173 38.36 -40.05 -51.17
C GLN A 1173 38.95 -38.60 -50.98
N PRO A 1174 39.45 -38.18 -49.79
CA PRO A 1174 38.70 -37.57 -48.68
C PRO A 1174 39.35 -36.26 -48.14
N ALA A 1175 38.71 -35.67 -47.12
CA ALA A 1175 39.25 -34.71 -46.12
C ALA A 1175 39.67 -33.31 -46.67
N GLN A 1176 39.66 -32.19 -45.94
CA GLN A 1176 39.77 -31.91 -44.52
C GLN A 1176 39.39 -30.43 -44.28
N GLU A 1177 38.96 -30.12 -43.04
CA GLU A 1177 38.96 -28.84 -42.28
C GLU A 1177 39.14 -27.45 -42.95
N VAL A 1178 38.39 -26.45 -42.47
CA VAL A 1178 38.86 -25.28 -41.67
C VAL A 1178 37.82 -24.14 -41.67
N ALA A 1179 37.50 -23.69 -40.44
CA ALA A 1179 37.14 -22.38 -39.88
C ALA A 1179 36.59 -21.16 -40.69
N GLU A 1180 35.77 -20.41 -39.95
CA GLU A 1180 35.67 -18.93 -39.82
C GLU A 1180 34.64 -18.06 -40.61
N THR A 1181 33.91 -17.26 -39.80
CA THR A 1181 33.46 -15.85 -39.97
C THR A 1181 32.22 -15.42 -40.78
N VAL A 1182 31.20 -14.98 -40.02
CA VAL A 1182 30.44 -13.69 -40.00
C VAL A 1182 30.46 -12.78 -41.25
N GLU A 1183 29.29 -12.38 -41.81
CA GLU A 1183 28.60 -11.08 -41.61
C GLU A 1183 27.48 -10.77 -42.65
N VAL A 1184 26.66 -9.77 -42.31
CA VAL A 1184 25.32 -9.33 -42.76
C VAL A 1184 25.30 -8.52 -44.06
N ILE A 1185 24.25 -8.65 -44.91
CA ILE A 1185 23.75 -7.54 -45.77
C ILE A 1185 22.21 -7.58 -45.94
N THR A 1186 21.60 -6.40 -45.82
CA THR A 1186 20.17 -6.02 -45.86
C THR A 1186 19.55 -5.76 -47.26
N ALA A 1187 18.27 -6.16 -47.43
CA ALA A 1187 17.12 -5.53 -48.16
C ALA A 1187 17.26 -5.17 -49.68
N PRO A 1188 16.21 -4.74 -50.45
CA PRO A 1188 14.80 -4.42 -50.09
C PRO A 1188 13.68 -4.72 -51.16
N LYS A 1189 12.45 -4.28 -50.83
CA LYS A 1189 11.38 -3.62 -51.66
C LYS A 1189 10.07 -4.36 -52.08
N LYS A 1190 8.98 -3.58 -51.84
CA LYS A 1190 7.52 -3.77 -52.02
C LYS A 1190 7.01 -3.32 -53.41
N ILE A 1191 5.72 -3.62 -53.71
CA ILE A 1191 4.61 -2.84 -54.36
C ILE A 1191 3.68 -3.81 -55.15
N LYS A 1192 2.37 -3.66 -55.42
CA LYS A 1192 1.12 -3.14 -54.80
C LYS A 1192 -0.02 -3.24 -55.87
N ARG A 1193 -1.27 -3.66 -55.50
CA ARG A 1193 -2.63 -3.26 -56.05
C ARG A 1193 -3.06 -3.69 -57.49
N LYS A 1194 -4.33 -3.89 -57.92
CA LYS A 1194 -5.75 -3.79 -57.40
C LYS A 1194 -6.80 -4.31 -58.46
N LEU A 1195 -8.07 -4.49 -58.03
CA LEU A 1195 -9.41 -4.39 -58.74
C LEU A 1195 -9.93 -5.62 -59.55
N LYS A 1196 -11.23 -6.00 -59.69
CA LYS A 1196 -12.59 -5.49 -59.31
C LYS A 1196 -13.69 -6.61 -59.48
N LEU A 1197 -14.88 -6.38 -58.88
CA LEU A 1197 -16.15 -7.15 -58.86
C LEU A 1197 -16.94 -7.30 -60.19
N VAL A 1198 -17.84 -8.31 -60.29
CA VAL A 1198 -19.20 -8.28 -60.92
C VAL A 1198 -20.18 -9.28 -60.24
N GLN A 1199 -21.45 -8.88 -60.07
CA GLN A 1199 -22.64 -9.58 -59.53
C GLN A 1199 -23.38 -10.49 -60.55
N PHE A 1200 -24.28 -11.37 -60.10
CA PHE A 1200 -25.47 -11.81 -60.87
C PHE A 1200 -26.70 -12.01 -59.96
N ASP A 1201 -27.87 -11.73 -60.54
CA ASP A 1201 -29.18 -11.44 -59.95
C ASP A 1201 -30.06 -12.65 -59.53
N ALA A 1202 -31.12 -12.34 -58.76
CA ALA A 1202 -32.29 -13.19 -58.48
C ALA A 1202 -33.42 -12.96 -59.50
N PRO A 1203 -34.43 -13.86 -59.56
CA PRO A 1203 -35.79 -13.42 -59.23
C PRO A 1203 -36.70 -14.45 -58.50
N SER A 1204 -37.72 -13.90 -57.82
CA SER A 1204 -39.10 -14.33 -57.45
C SER A 1204 -39.60 -15.76 -57.80
N GLU A 1205 -40.57 -16.42 -57.13
CA GLU A 1205 -41.88 -15.98 -56.57
C GLU A 1205 -42.60 -17.20 -55.91
N THR A 1206 -43.51 -16.95 -54.93
CA THR A 1206 -44.73 -17.72 -54.49
C THR A 1206 -44.59 -19.19 -54.01
N GLU A 1207 -45.26 -19.68 -52.96
CA GLU A 1207 -46.57 -19.40 -52.30
C GLU A 1207 -46.46 -19.31 -50.77
#